data_AF-A0A2S8B7C3-F1
#
_entry.id   AF-A0A2S8B7C3-F1
#
_cell.length_a   1.000
_cell.length_b   1.000
_cell.length_c   1.000
_cell.angle_alpha   90.00
_cell.angle_beta   90.00
_cell.angle_gamma   90.00
#
_symmetry.space_group_name_H-M   'P 1'
#
loop_
_entity.id
_entity.type
_entity.pdbx_description
1 polymer ?
#
loop_
_entity_poly.entity_id
_entity_poly.type
_entity_poly.pdbx_seq_one_letter_code
_entity_poly.pdbx_strand_id
1 'polypeptide(L)'
;MGWALVAAEPHHRKGWVKRFDPRFWTVDFARPMMAAVTTTAPDALRVEAVFYQKQDLAGLIWEAEDRWDHPLLAYETKRDFRHSQLRFRWRSGGVKPLDALHGPTLTIEGRDAAGNPRAWYVRLWNYAAGTPTDAVVTLDFDALVGGFLVPGEADPVWAGDIDRMFVSLVPPGYDGGDGALAAPAEGWAEMRDIACSGSGSVLAIGDAVLPEQRQGIANGYDDAYHLTPARLVRQIVQLGYRGDVVHYVGMSHYMRLAVDGEAFRASVAGGAVNAPAAAWHRALATECAGAGLGLIWSLSYELFDAYCPEDWKQRDAEGAPALTGWEPPSTLLSPANAEAMGYLQLVARGFIGFAVDAGLAVRFQVGEPWWWVGGGGRLCAYDAATTAALGGASVAIADVRGSLTAAQRAMLDALGALLATSTAALVAAARDEAGVAGLVSHLLVYLPTVLDPDAPELRRANVPMGWAAPAFGVLQLEDYDWVTGGRGAATAGARGAMTVRLGYPVGEQHYFAGFVLRGEDRAQWAAIADAAEAARRAGVARTFVWALPQVARDGYVSFDGEDEVQAFDAVDFPLAIGREAMALTEFSTQIISSPSGHEQRASEWAEARMRYDAGPGVRSEADVRTLAGFFRARRGAARAFRFRDPFDQGSAADGGLPGAADQLLGVGDGSRRQFALVKHYGAGDAVQERRVRLPVEGSVRVSVDGVETAAFVVTSDGEVLLDAAPATGVAVRAGFVFDVPVRFAEDRLEVSRATFLAGEMAHVPLVEVRAPW
;
A
#
# COMPACT_ATOMS: atom_id res chain seq x y z
N MET A 1 2.82 -10.97 -11.88
CA MET A 1 2.92 -10.58 -10.47
C MET A 1 1.66 -11.03 -9.77
N GLY A 2 1.76 -11.73 -8.64
CA GLY A 2 0.62 -12.08 -7.80
C GLY A 2 0.48 -11.11 -6.64
N TRP A 3 -0.70 -11.04 -6.05
CA TRP A 3 -0.97 -10.24 -4.85
C TRP A 3 -1.97 -10.95 -3.94
N ALA A 4 -1.99 -10.59 -2.66
CA ALA A 4 -2.96 -11.10 -1.69
C ALA A 4 -3.26 -10.08 -0.59
N LEU A 5 -4.40 -10.24 0.08
CA LEU A 5 -4.71 -9.58 1.36
C LEU A 5 -4.62 -10.63 2.46
N VAL A 6 -3.65 -10.45 3.35
CA VAL A 6 -3.27 -11.43 4.36
C VAL A 6 -3.82 -11.02 5.72
N ALA A 7 -4.53 -11.96 6.36
CA ALA A 7 -4.87 -11.85 7.78
C ALA A 7 -3.83 -12.56 8.64
N ALA A 8 -3.76 -12.22 9.93
CA ALA A 8 -2.90 -12.95 10.86
C ALA A 8 -3.45 -14.37 11.09
N GLU A 9 -2.72 -15.40 10.68
CA GLU A 9 -3.10 -16.79 10.82
C GLU A 9 -2.15 -17.57 11.77
N PRO A 10 -2.63 -18.59 12.51
CA PRO A 10 -1.81 -19.32 13.48
C PRO A 10 -0.57 -20.01 12.90
N HIS A 11 -0.61 -20.36 11.61
CA HIS A 11 0.44 -21.12 10.92
C HIS A 11 1.55 -20.22 10.32
N HIS A 12 1.40 -18.90 10.35
CA HIS A 12 2.45 -17.99 9.90
C HIS A 12 3.69 -18.07 10.80
N ARG A 13 4.86 -17.83 10.21
CA ARG A 13 6.14 -17.89 10.91
C ARG A 13 6.18 -16.87 12.04
N LYS A 14 6.55 -17.34 13.24
CA LYS A 14 6.68 -16.51 14.45
C LYS A 14 8.12 -16.45 14.92
N GLY A 15 8.53 -15.27 15.35
CA GLY A 15 9.69 -15.02 16.19
C GLY A 15 9.27 -14.67 17.61
N TRP A 16 10.25 -14.23 18.41
CA TRP A 16 10.04 -13.82 19.79
C TRP A 16 10.79 -12.52 20.08
N VAL A 17 10.12 -11.61 20.77
CA VAL A 17 10.68 -10.32 21.16
C VAL A 17 10.43 -10.06 22.65
N LYS A 18 11.27 -9.24 23.26
CA LYS A 18 10.99 -8.73 24.60
C LYS A 18 9.90 -7.67 24.54
N ARG A 19 8.96 -7.73 25.49
CA ARG A 19 8.03 -6.62 25.76
C ARG A 19 8.86 -5.35 26.02
N PHE A 20 8.35 -4.21 25.58
CA PHE A 20 9.02 -2.91 25.65
C PHE A 20 10.22 -2.73 24.71
N ASP A 21 10.32 -3.55 23.64
CA ASP A 21 11.31 -3.33 22.59
C ASP A 21 11.20 -1.89 22.03
N PRO A 22 12.31 -1.13 22.00
CA PRO A 22 12.32 0.29 21.66
C PRO A 22 11.62 0.65 20.35
N ARG A 23 11.60 -0.26 19.36
CA ARG A 23 11.03 -0.01 18.04
C ARG A 23 9.52 0.21 18.09
N PHE A 24 8.83 -0.43 19.03
CA PHE A 24 7.36 -0.49 19.03
C PHE A 24 6.68 0.55 19.92
N TRP A 25 7.47 1.39 20.60
CA TRP A 25 6.93 2.56 21.27
C TRP A 25 6.46 3.61 20.26
N THR A 26 5.41 4.32 20.61
CA THR A 26 4.86 5.42 19.81
C THR A 26 4.84 6.72 20.60
N VAL A 27 4.63 7.85 19.92
CA VAL A 27 4.41 9.14 20.57
C VAL A 27 3.12 9.78 20.08
N ASP A 28 2.35 10.35 21.00
CA ASP A 28 1.14 11.11 20.67
C ASP A 28 1.14 12.44 21.43
N PHE A 29 0.53 13.47 20.85
CA PHE A 29 0.48 14.82 21.41
C PHE A 29 -0.64 15.65 20.78
N ALA A 30 -1.12 16.63 21.53
CA ALA A 30 -2.04 17.63 21.00
C ALA A 30 -1.26 18.74 20.30
N ARG A 31 -1.71 19.13 19.10
CA ARG A 31 -1.26 20.35 18.44
C ARG A 31 -1.50 21.58 19.33
N PRO A 32 -0.60 22.58 19.36
CA PRO A 32 0.47 22.85 18.39
C PRO A 32 1.85 22.32 18.74
N MET A 33 2.05 21.68 19.90
CA MET A 33 3.33 21.02 20.16
C MET A 33 3.63 19.95 19.11
N MET A 34 4.91 19.65 18.96
CA MET A 34 5.38 18.58 18.09
C MET A 34 6.31 17.67 18.89
N ALA A 35 6.20 16.37 18.68
CA ALA A 35 7.13 15.40 19.23
C ALA A 35 7.42 14.27 18.23
N ALA A 36 8.53 13.58 18.44
CA ALA A 36 8.90 12.42 17.65
C ALA A 36 9.68 11.43 18.53
N VAL A 37 9.53 10.14 18.24
CA VAL A 37 10.27 9.07 18.91
C VAL A 37 11.24 8.40 17.95
N THR A 38 12.46 8.15 18.41
CA THR A 38 13.52 7.49 17.64
C THR A 38 14.19 6.42 18.48
N THR A 39 14.67 5.35 17.84
CA THR A 39 15.53 4.35 18.48
C THR A 39 16.98 4.82 18.41
N THR A 40 17.66 4.87 19.56
CA THR A 40 19.06 5.31 19.64
C THR A 40 20.04 4.14 19.83
N ALA A 41 19.54 2.98 20.25
CA ALA A 41 20.23 1.71 20.33
C ALA A 41 19.20 0.56 20.32
N PRO A 42 19.61 -0.72 20.20
CA PRO A 42 18.69 -1.86 20.27
C PRO A 42 17.87 -1.94 21.57
N ASP A 43 18.38 -1.35 22.66
CA ASP A 43 17.77 -1.28 23.99
C ASP A 43 17.53 0.18 24.45
N ALA A 44 17.46 1.14 23.52
CA ALA A 44 17.23 2.54 23.85
C ALA A 44 16.36 3.29 22.82
N LEU A 45 15.54 4.20 23.34
CA LEU A 45 14.74 5.16 22.58
C LEU A 45 14.86 6.56 23.17
N ARG A 46 14.55 7.55 22.35
CA ARG A 46 14.53 8.96 22.71
C ARG A 46 13.33 9.66 22.09
N VAL A 47 12.65 10.45 22.91
CA VAL A 47 11.62 11.39 22.48
C VAL A 47 12.22 12.79 22.45
N GLU A 48 12.04 13.48 21.34
CA GLU A 48 12.29 14.91 21.18
C GLU A 48 10.94 15.62 21.12
N ALA A 49 10.81 16.77 21.78
CA ALA A 49 9.57 17.56 21.83
C ALA A 49 9.87 19.06 21.72
N VAL A 50 8.94 19.80 21.12
CA VAL A 50 8.86 21.25 21.19
C VAL A 50 7.48 21.66 21.66
N PHE A 51 7.43 22.43 22.75
CA PHE A 51 6.23 22.93 23.39
C PHE A 51 6.02 24.40 23.03
N TYR A 52 4.78 24.79 22.80
CA TYR A 52 4.36 26.16 22.50
C TYR A 52 3.35 26.70 23.51
N GLN A 53 2.62 25.84 24.21
CA GLN A 53 1.62 26.19 25.20
C GLN A 53 1.96 25.55 26.57
N LYS A 54 1.44 26.15 27.64
CA LYS A 54 1.69 25.69 29.02
C LYS A 54 1.10 24.31 29.30
N GLN A 55 -0.04 24.02 28.69
CA GLN A 55 -0.77 22.76 28.86
C GLN A 55 -0.31 21.65 27.91
N ASP A 56 0.68 21.91 27.06
CA ASP A 56 1.19 20.92 26.11
C ASP A 56 1.69 19.67 26.85
N LEU A 57 1.36 18.50 26.30
CA LEU A 57 1.72 17.19 26.83
C LEU A 57 2.00 16.22 25.68
N ALA A 58 3.18 15.61 25.67
CA ALA A 58 3.47 14.43 24.86
C ALA A 58 3.34 13.16 25.70
N GLY A 59 2.81 12.11 25.10
CA GLY A 59 2.74 10.77 25.67
C GLY A 59 3.67 9.82 24.90
N LEU A 60 4.66 9.25 25.58
CA LEU A 60 5.42 8.09 25.07
C LEU A 60 4.65 6.82 25.40
N ILE A 61 4.15 6.11 24.40
CA ILE A 61 3.11 5.08 24.54
C ILE A 61 3.66 3.68 24.22
N TRP A 62 3.27 2.72 25.05
CA TRP A 62 3.34 1.29 24.75
C TRP A 62 1.92 0.70 24.73
N GLU A 63 1.53 0.06 23.63
CA GLU A 63 0.21 -0.56 23.48
C GLU A 63 0.32 -2.09 23.59
N ALA A 64 -0.67 -2.71 24.23
CA ALA A 64 -0.72 -4.17 24.36
C ALA A 64 -1.05 -4.88 23.05
N GLU A 65 -1.68 -4.16 22.12
CA GLU A 65 -2.04 -4.60 20.76
C GLU A 65 -1.22 -3.83 19.74
N ASP A 66 -0.68 -4.55 18.76
CA ASP A 66 -0.04 -3.93 17.61
C ASP A 66 -1.07 -3.60 16.53
N ARG A 67 -1.32 -2.30 16.32
CA ARG A 67 -2.29 -1.81 15.32
C ARG A 67 -1.62 -1.17 14.11
N TRP A 68 -0.28 -1.12 14.09
CA TRP A 68 0.48 -0.32 13.13
C TRP A 68 1.32 -1.18 12.18
N ASP A 69 1.72 -2.37 12.62
CA ASP A 69 2.44 -3.30 11.76
C ASP A 69 1.49 -4.13 10.90
N HIS A 70 1.96 -4.47 9.70
CA HIS A 70 1.31 -5.45 8.84
C HIS A 70 1.01 -6.76 9.62
N PRO A 71 -0.13 -7.43 9.42
CA PRO A 71 -0.52 -8.65 10.14
C PRO A 71 0.53 -9.78 10.17
N LEU A 72 1.39 -9.83 9.16
CA LEU A 72 2.52 -10.77 9.08
C LEU A 72 3.70 -10.44 9.99
N LEU A 73 3.78 -9.21 10.50
CA LEU A 73 4.93 -8.63 11.20
C LEU A 73 4.60 -8.13 12.60
N ALA A 74 3.31 -7.95 12.90
CA ALA A 74 2.79 -7.48 14.18
C ALA A 74 3.17 -8.40 15.35
N TYR A 75 3.36 -7.83 16.54
CA TYR A 75 3.45 -8.61 17.78
C TYR A 75 2.07 -9.05 18.28
N GLU A 76 2.03 -10.14 19.04
CA GLU A 76 0.79 -10.67 19.59
C GLU A 76 0.14 -9.71 20.59
N THR A 77 -1.19 -9.63 20.58
CA THR A 77 -1.93 -8.90 21.60
C THR A 77 -1.86 -9.61 22.95
N LYS A 78 -1.17 -9.02 23.93
CA LYS A 78 -1.02 -9.60 25.27
C LYS A 78 -1.22 -8.56 26.37
N ARG A 79 -2.48 -8.47 26.84
CA ARG A 79 -2.96 -7.52 27.85
C ARG A 79 -2.58 -7.88 29.30
N ASP A 80 -2.12 -9.09 29.55
CA ASP A 80 -1.62 -9.49 30.88
C ASP A 80 -0.13 -9.13 31.02
N PHE A 81 0.16 -8.16 31.88
CA PHE A 81 1.50 -7.67 32.21
C PHE A 81 2.03 -8.25 33.53
N ARG A 82 1.23 -9.04 34.26
CA ARG A 82 1.71 -9.71 35.49
C ARG A 82 2.94 -10.57 35.21
N HIS A 83 3.72 -10.81 36.24
CA HIS A 83 4.99 -11.52 36.15
C HIS A 83 5.97 -10.90 35.15
N SER A 84 5.90 -9.58 35.00
CA SER A 84 6.84 -8.79 34.20
C SER A 84 7.47 -7.70 35.07
N GLN A 85 8.76 -7.47 34.88
CA GLN A 85 9.46 -6.33 35.48
C GLN A 85 10.17 -5.55 34.37
N LEU A 86 9.85 -4.26 34.25
CA LEU A 86 10.48 -3.32 33.32
C LEU A 86 11.54 -2.51 34.07
N ARG A 87 12.77 -2.52 33.56
CA ARG A 87 13.86 -1.69 34.05
C ARG A 87 14.47 -0.89 32.92
N PHE A 88 14.77 0.38 33.15
CA PHE A 88 15.49 1.24 32.21
C PHE A 88 16.19 2.37 32.97
N ARG A 89 17.21 2.96 32.35
CA ARG A 89 17.78 4.24 32.80
C ARG A 89 17.09 5.37 32.05
N TRP A 90 16.48 6.26 32.82
CA TRP A 90 15.85 7.50 32.37
C TRP A 90 16.87 8.63 32.33
N ARG A 91 16.89 9.41 31.26
CA ARG A 91 17.56 10.72 31.20
C ARG A 91 16.64 11.74 30.55
N SER A 92 16.62 12.98 31.03
CA SER A 92 15.80 14.03 30.41
C SER A 92 16.38 15.44 30.56
N GLY A 93 15.90 16.35 29.71
CA GLY A 93 16.22 17.78 29.75
C GLY A 93 15.15 18.60 29.03
N GLY A 94 14.95 19.86 29.42
CA GLY A 94 13.92 20.72 28.79
C GLY A 94 12.47 20.27 29.02
N VAL A 95 12.26 19.34 29.96
CA VAL A 95 10.95 18.86 30.45
C VAL A 95 10.98 18.86 31.97
N LYS A 96 9.82 18.72 32.63
CA LYS A 96 9.82 18.55 34.09
C LYS A 96 10.61 17.31 34.52
N PRO A 97 11.41 17.40 35.60
CA PRO A 97 12.14 16.26 36.13
C PRO A 97 11.21 15.26 36.83
N LEU A 98 11.69 14.03 37.05
CA LEU A 98 10.91 12.92 37.64
C LEU A 98 10.28 13.27 38.99
N ASP A 99 11.00 13.99 39.85
CA ASP A 99 10.58 14.32 41.21
C ASP A 99 9.62 15.52 41.28
N ALA A 100 9.41 16.26 40.18
CA ALA A 100 8.55 17.43 40.18
C ALA A 100 7.06 17.08 40.30
N LEU A 101 6.28 18.05 40.78
CA LEU A 101 4.84 18.05 40.58
C LEU A 101 4.54 18.15 39.07
N HIS A 102 3.69 17.25 38.56
CA HIS A 102 3.46 17.02 37.12
C HIS A 102 4.69 16.51 36.35
N GLY A 103 5.70 15.96 37.04
CA GLY A 103 6.79 15.23 36.39
C GLY A 103 6.28 13.98 35.66
N PRO A 104 7.16 13.31 34.89
CA PRO A 104 6.80 12.13 34.12
C PRO A 104 6.05 11.09 34.94
N THR A 105 4.82 10.83 34.51
CA THR A 105 3.87 9.92 35.16
C THR A 105 3.47 8.86 34.16
N LEU A 106 3.53 7.60 34.57
CA LEU A 106 3.03 6.47 33.79
C LEU A 106 1.54 6.34 34.03
N THR A 107 0.74 6.69 33.03
CA THR A 107 -0.70 6.39 33.02
C THR A 107 -0.88 5.00 32.42
N ILE A 108 -1.60 4.13 33.13
CA ILE A 108 -1.95 2.78 32.68
C ILE A 108 -3.45 2.73 32.48
N GLU A 109 -3.90 2.35 31.28
CA GLU A 109 -5.31 2.24 30.94
C GLU A 109 -5.65 0.77 30.63
N GLY A 110 -6.78 0.30 31.14
CA GLY A 110 -7.22 -1.08 30.94
C GLY A 110 -8.49 -1.38 31.71
N ARG A 111 -8.58 -2.59 32.27
CA ARG A 111 -9.71 -3.02 33.11
C ARG A 111 -9.21 -3.52 34.45
N ASP A 112 -9.99 -3.29 35.51
CA ASP A 112 -9.72 -3.85 36.83
C ASP A 112 -10.00 -5.37 36.88
N ALA A 113 -9.79 -6.00 38.05
CA ALA A 113 -9.99 -7.44 38.22
C ALA A 113 -11.46 -7.89 38.03
N ALA A 114 -12.42 -6.96 38.07
CA ALA A 114 -13.83 -7.22 37.79
C ALA A 114 -14.20 -6.95 36.32
N GLY A 115 -13.24 -6.51 35.49
CA GLY A 115 -13.44 -6.20 34.08
C GLY A 115 -13.94 -4.78 33.80
N ASN A 116 -13.97 -3.88 34.79
CA ASN A 116 -14.42 -2.50 34.59
C ASN A 116 -13.29 -1.63 34.04
N PRO A 117 -13.54 -0.76 33.03
CA PRO A 117 -12.54 0.19 32.55
C PRO A 117 -11.97 1.05 33.68
N ARG A 118 -10.63 1.15 33.74
CA ARG A 118 -9.93 1.89 34.79
C ARG A 118 -8.61 2.46 34.27
N ALA A 119 -8.22 3.61 34.82
CA ALA A 119 -6.92 4.20 34.65
C ALA A 119 -6.19 4.28 36.00
N TRP A 120 -4.88 4.03 36.00
CA TRP A 120 -3.99 4.20 37.14
C TRP A 120 -2.87 5.19 36.81
N TYR A 121 -2.45 5.98 37.80
CA TYR A 121 -1.41 6.99 37.65
C TYR A 121 -0.22 6.64 38.53
N VAL A 122 0.87 6.20 37.91
CA VAL A 122 2.08 5.72 38.59
C VAL A 122 3.18 6.76 38.41
N ARG A 123 3.57 7.40 39.52
CA ARG A 123 4.68 8.37 39.52
C ARG A 123 6.01 7.63 39.41
N LEU A 124 6.73 7.82 38.31
CA LEU A 124 7.98 7.10 38.03
C LEU A 124 9.07 7.33 39.10
N TRP A 125 9.11 8.52 39.71
CA TRP A 125 10.07 8.84 40.76
C TRP A 125 9.99 7.93 41.99
N ASN A 126 8.81 7.39 42.31
CA ASN A 126 8.64 6.46 43.43
C ASN A 126 9.39 5.13 43.20
N TYR A 127 9.81 4.88 41.95
CA TYR A 127 10.50 3.67 41.49
C TYR A 127 11.89 3.97 40.92
N ALA A 128 12.40 5.19 41.14
CA ALA A 128 13.64 5.68 40.58
C ALA A 128 14.78 5.69 41.60
N ALA A 129 15.99 5.30 41.15
CA ALA A 129 17.23 5.42 41.91
C ALA A 129 18.23 6.25 41.12
N GLY A 130 18.58 7.44 41.62
CA GLY A 130 19.48 8.37 40.96
C GLY A 130 19.08 9.82 41.21
N THR A 131 19.24 10.67 40.19
CA THR A 131 18.85 12.07 40.20
C THR A 131 17.53 12.28 39.46
N PRO A 132 16.82 13.40 39.67
CA PRO A 132 15.54 13.64 39.01
C PRO A 132 15.57 13.67 37.47
N THR A 133 16.74 13.84 36.86
CA THR A 133 16.93 13.88 35.39
C THR A 133 17.85 12.77 34.87
N ASP A 134 18.35 11.90 35.75
CA ASP A 134 19.19 10.74 35.41
C ASP A 134 19.05 9.69 36.51
N ALA A 135 18.20 8.69 36.29
CA ALA A 135 17.89 7.66 37.28
C ALA A 135 17.57 6.31 36.63
N VAL A 136 17.81 5.23 37.37
CA VAL A 136 17.32 3.90 37.00
C VAL A 136 15.92 3.73 37.55
N VAL A 137 14.95 3.48 36.67
CA VAL A 137 13.55 3.21 37.03
C VAL A 137 13.30 1.70 36.94
N THR A 138 12.67 1.12 37.97
CA THR A 138 12.31 -0.31 38.00
C THR A 138 10.84 -0.48 38.38
N LEU A 139 10.03 -0.99 37.44
CA LEU A 139 8.60 -1.20 37.60
C LEU A 139 8.31 -2.70 37.65
N ASP A 140 7.86 -3.19 38.81
CA ASP A 140 7.38 -4.55 39.00
C ASP A 140 5.86 -4.58 38.90
N PHE A 141 5.32 -5.16 37.82
CA PHE A 141 3.88 -5.16 37.55
C PHE A 141 3.07 -6.01 38.53
N ASP A 142 3.70 -6.90 39.30
CA ASP A 142 3.01 -7.67 40.36
C ASP A 142 2.86 -6.87 41.67
N ALA A 143 3.64 -5.80 41.83
CA ALA A 143 3.69 -4.97 43.04
C ALA A 143 3.49 -3.47 42.76
N LEU A 144 3.01 -3.12 41.56
CA LEU A 144 2.92 -1.73 41.13
C LEU A 144 1.78 -1.00 41.85
N VAL A 145 2.10 0.18 42.35
CA VAL A 145 1.20 1.05 43.11
C VAL A 145 1.22 2.45 42.50
N GLY A 146 0.04 2.97 42.19
CA GLY A 146 -0.20 4.36 41.81
C GLY A 146 -0.29 5.31 43.00
N GLY A 147 -0.36 6.61 42.72
CA GLY A 147 -0.44 7.68 43.71
C GLY A 147 0.84 8.54 43.77
N PHE A 148 0.71 9.77 44.29
CA PHE A 148 1.82 10.72 44.36
C PHE A 148 2.63 10.51 45.65
N LEU A 149 1.94 10.41 46.80
CA LEU A 149 2.53 10.17 48.13
C LEU A 149 2.32 8.72 48.60
N VAL A 150 3.15 7.79 48.14
CA VAL A 150 3.11 6.39 48.59
C VAL A 150 3.88 6.22 49.92
N PRO A 151 3.34 5.49 50.93
CA PRO A 151 2.16 4.62 50.90
C PRO A 151 0.81 5.30 51.21
N GLY A 152 0.77 6.58 51.57
CA GLY A 152 -0.47 7.26 52.01
C GLY A 152 -1.58 7.33 50.96
N GLU A 153 -1.23 7.41 49.69
CA GLU A 153 -2.13 7.47 48.53
C GLU A 153 -2.06 6.20 47.65
N ALA A 154 -1.59 5.09 48.21
CA ALA A 154 -1.37 3.86 47.46
C ALA A 154 -2.65 3.38 46.75
N ASP A 155 -2.61 3.36 45.42
CA ASP A 155 -3.65 2.75 44.58
C ASP A 155 -3.08 1.55 43.81
N PRO A 156 -3.28 0.30 44.28
CA PRO A 156 -2.72 -0.88 43.63
C PRO A 156 -3.16 -1.01 42.16
N VAL A 157 -2.19 -1.23 41.28
CA VAL A 157 -2.43 -1.45 39.86
C VAL A 157 -2.81 -2.90 39.62
N TRP A 158 -3.92 -3.14 38.93
CA TRP A 158 -4.22 -4.48 38.40
C TRP A 158 -3.62 -4.63 37.00
N ALA A 159 -2.52 -5.35 36.90
CA ALA A 159 -1.77 -5.52 35.65
C ALA A 159 -2.26 -6.70 34.77
N GLY A 160 -3.41 -7.30 35.10
CA GLY A 160 -3.91 -8.48 34.39
C GLY A 160 -4.58 -8.19 33.05
N ASP A 161 -5.00 -6.95 32.81
CA ASP A 161 -5.74 -6.57 31.60
C ASP A 161 -5.52 -5.08 31.24
N ILE A 162 -4.35 -4.78 30.67
CA ILE A 162 -3.93 -3.43 30.26
C ILE A 162 -4.08 -3.27 28.75
N ASP A 163 -4.70 -2.16 28.31
CA ASP A 163 -4.80 -1.74 26.91
C ASP A 163 -3.51 -1.06 26.44
N ARG A 164 -3.08 -0.05 27.18
CA ARG A 164 -1.89 0.74 26.88
C ARG A 164 -1.34 1.40 28.14
N MET A 165 -0.10 1.86 28.03
CA MET A 165 0.52 2.70 29.04
C MET A 165 1.20 3.87 28.35
N PHE A 166 1.22 5.04 28.98
CA PHE A 166 1.99 6.16 28.44
C PHE A 166 2.70 6.97 29.52
N VAL A 167 3.92 7.39 29.23
CA VAL A 167 4.73 8.28 30.08
C VAL A 167 4.54 9.70 29.59
N SER A 168 4.01 10.57 30.46
CA SER A 168 3.80 11.98 30.14
C SER A 168 5.10 12.80 30.13
N LEU A 169 5.20 13.73 29.18
CA LEU A 169 6.25 14.73 29.07
C LEU A 169 5.60 16.11 28.94
N VAL A 170 5.96 17.04 29.82
CA VAL A 170 5.39 18.38 29.87
C VAL A 170 6.49 19.45 29.94
N PRO A 171 6.23 20.69 29.49
CA PRO A 171 7.22 21.75 29.53
C PRO A 171 7.64 22.10 30.97
N PRO A 172 8.84 22.67 31.20
CA PRO A 172 9.34 22.96 32.55
C PRO A 172 8.39 23.84 33.38
N GLY A 173 7.69 24.76 32.72
CA GLY A 173 6.72 25.68 33.33
C GLY A 173 5.30 25.15 33.48
N TYR A 174 5.03 23.87 33.19
CA TYR A 174 3.68 23.29 33.28
C TYR A 174 3.13 23.42 34.71
N ASP A 175 1.94 24.00 34.84
CA ASP A 175 1.21 24.20 36.09
C ASP A 175 -0.25 23.73 36.01
N GLY A 176 -0.61 23.08 34.91
CA GLY A 176 -1.98 22.67 34.59
C GLY A 176 -2.86 23.81 34.05
N GLY A 177 -2.33 25.03 33.94
CA GLY A 177 -3.00 26.16 33.34
C GLY A 177 -2.85 26.21 31.81
N ASP A 178 -3.64 27.07 31.19
CA ASP A 178 -3.67 27.31 29.76
C ASP A 178 -2.81 28.52 29.33
N GLY A 179 -2.57 28.62 28.03
CA GLY A 179 -1.98 29.78 27.38
C GLY A 179 -0.60 29.54 26.77
N ALA A 180 -0.18 30.46 25.90
CA ALA A 180 1.10 30.36 25.20
C ALA A 180 2.30 30.49 26.16
N LEU A 181 3.38 29.79 25.83
CA LEU A 181 4.68 29.99 26.45
C LEU A 181 5.30 31.31 25.94
N ALA A 182 6.15 31.93 26.76
CA ALA A 182 6.86 33.16 26.38
C ALA A 182 7.80 32.96 25.18
N ALA A 183 8.31 31.76 25.02
CA ALA A 183 9.04 31.28 23.85
C ALA A 183 8.81 29.76 23.72
N PRO A 184 8.90 29.20 22.50
CA PRO A 184 8.88 27.75 22.32
C PRO A 184 9.96 27.08 23.20
N ALA A 185 9.60 25.99 23.88
CA ALA A 185 10.51 25.24 24.73
C ALA A 185 10.85 23.90 24.08
N GLU A 186 12.12 23.63 23.81
CA GLU A 186 12.60 22.33 23.34
C GLU A 186 12.90 21.44 24.56
N GLY A 187 12.55 20.15 24.47
CA GLY A 187 12.76 19.18 25.54
C GLY A 187 12.89 17.75 25.01
N TRP A 188 13.47 16.88 25.83
CA TRP A 188 13.71 15.49 25.47
C TRP A 188 13.70 14.55 26.67
N ALA A 189 13.41 13.29 26.39
CA ALA A 189 13.55 12.18 27.33
C ALA A 189 14.11 10.95 26.63
N GLU A 190 14.99 10.23 27.30
CA GLU A 190 15.64 9.01 26.83
C GLU A 190 15.37 7.87 27.83
N MET A 191 14.91 6.74 27.31
CA MET A 191 14.88 5.47 28.01
C MET A 191 15.93 4.57 27.38
N ARG A 192 16.95 4.21 28.15
CA ARG A 192 18.07 3.37 27.68
C ARG A 192 18.32 2.20 28.62
N ASP A 193 19.09 1.23 28.15
CA ASP A 193 19.33 -0.02 28.85
C ASP A 193 17.98 -0.70 29.23
N ILE A 194 17.00 -0.62 28.31
CA ILE A 194 15.64 -1.13 28.49
C ILE A 194 15.70 -2.66 28.58
N ALA A 195 15.22 -3.20 29.69
CA ALA A 195 15.16 -4.63 29.94
C ALA A 195 13.81 -5.03 30.53
N CYS A 196 13.23 -6.09 30.00
CA CYS A 196 12.04 -6.73 30.55
C CYS A 196 12.34 -8.18 30.97
N SER A 197 12.03 -8.50 32.22
CA SER A 197 12.26 -9.82 32.83
C SER A 197 10.98 -10.43 33.39
N GLY A 198 11.01 -11.72 33.73
CA GLY A 198 9.83 -12.49 34.17
C GLY A 198 9.12 -13.24 33.03
N SER A 199 8.17 -14.10 33.37
CA SER A 199 7.47 -14.96 32.41
C SER A 199 6.51 -14.19 31.48
N GLY A 200 6.07 -13.00 31.88
CA GLY A 200 5.26 -12.09 31.05
C GLY A 200 6.06 -11.21 30.07
N SER A 201 7.40 -11.30 30.11
CA SER A 201 8.31 -10.40 29.38
C SER A 201 8.50 -10.69 27.88
N VAL A 202 7.95 -11.79 27.38
CA VAL A 202 8.15 -12.25 26.00
C VAL A 202 6.83 -12.20 25.25
N LEU A 203 6.89 -11.67 24.02
CA LEU A 203 5.81 -11.61 23.05
C LEU A 203 6.20 -12.42 21.81
N ALA A 204 5.25 -13.20 21.28
CA ALA A 204 5.36 -13.69 19.91
C ALA A 204 5.27 -12.50 18.94
N ILE A 205 6.02 -12.57 17.84
CA ILE A 205 5.99 -11.55 16.78
C ILE A 205 6.00 -12.21 15.41
N GLY A 206 5.32 -11.62 14.45
CA GLY A 206 5.43 -12.02 13.05
C GLY A 206 6.87 -11.92 12.53
N ASP A 207 7.39 -13.02 11.98
CA ASP A 207 8.76 -13.11 11.42
C ASP A 207 8.71 -13.54 9.94
N ALA A 208 7.70 -13.04 9.21
CA ALA A 208 7.65 -13.23 7.77
C ALA A 208 8.75 -12.39 7.10
N VAL A 209 9.42 -13.01 6.12
CA VAL A 209 10.34 -12.31 5.22
C VAL A 209 9.90 -12.66 3.82
N LEU A 210 9.29 -11.70 3.13
CA LEU A 210 8.85 -11.89 1.75
C LEU A 210 10.04 -11.78 0.79
N PRO A 211 9.97 -12.48 -0.36
CA PRO A 211 10.94 -12.30 -1.44
C PRO A 211 11.05 -10.83 -1.85
N GLU A 212 12.22 -10.45 -2.37
CA GLU A 212 12.40 -9.11 -2.90
C GLU A 212 11.45 -8.87 -4.07
N GLN A 213 10.72 -7.76 -4.02
CA GLN A 213 9.77 -7.36 -5.07
C GLN A 213 10.32 -6.16 -5.84
N ARG A 214 10.02 -6.10 -7.13
CA ARG A 214 10.42 -4.98 -8.00
C ARG A 214 9.65 -3.69 -7.73
N GLN A 215 8.46 -3.79 -7.14
CA GLN A 215 7.64 -2.63 -6.80
C GLN A 215 8.29 -1.83 -5.66
N GLY A 216 8.26 -0.50 -5.78
CA GLY A 216 8.61 0.42 -4.69
C GLY A 216 7.42 0.67 -3.76
N ILE A 217 7.72 1.24 -2.60
CA ILE A 217 6.72 1.66 -1.62
C ILE A 217 6.88 3.14 -1.34
N ALA A 218 5.77 3.76 -0.96
CA ALA A 218 5.74 5.12 -0.51
C ALA A 218 5.13 5.22 0.89
N ASN A 219 5.54 6.24 1.66
CA ASN A 219 4.98 6.55 2.97
C ASN A 219 4.95 8.07 3.20
N GLY A 220 4.21 8.52 4.22
CA GLY A 220 4.13 9.91 4.62
C GLY A 220 4.55 10.13 6.07
N TYR A 221 5.18 11.26 6.37
CA TYR A 221 5.51 11.65 7.75
C TYR A 221 4.24 11.96 8.56
N ASP A 222 3.22 12.59 7.97
CA ASP A 222 1.95 12.84 8.65
C ASP A 222 1.26 11.54 9.12
N ASP A 223 1.47 10.43 8.41
CA ASP A 223 0.94 9.12 8.78
C ASP A 223 1.85 8.34 9.75
N ALA A 224 3.10 8.79 9.94
CA ALA A 224 4.15 7.97 10.54
C ALA A 224 4.97 8.67 11.63
N TYR A 225 4.74 9.96 11.90
CA TYR A 225 5.48 10.76 12.88
C TYR A 225 5.50 10.14 14.28
N HIS A 226 4.41 9.42 14.62
CA HIS A 226 4.21 8.76 15.89
C HIS A 226 4.99 7.44 16.03
N LEU A 227 5.47 6.86 14.93
CA LEU A 227 6.20 5.58 14.90
C LEU A 227 7.71 5.81 14.87
N THR A 228 8.49 4.85 15.37
CA THR A 228 9.95 4.92 15.19
C THR A 228 10.35 4.64 13.73
N PRO A 229 11.37 5.31 13.18
CA PRO A 229 11.86 5.00 11.83
C PRO A 229 12.34 3.56 11.67
N ALA A 230 12.98 2.97 12.69
CA ALA A 230 13.42 1.58 12.68
C ALA A 230 12.26 0.59 12.50
N ARG A 231 11.08 0.89 13.08
CA ARG A 231 9.87 0.10 12.90
C ARG A 231 9.36 0.16 11.45
N LEU A 232 9.33 1.34 10.86
CA LEU A 232 8.92 1.52 9.46
C LEU A 232 9.86 0.80 8.49
N VAL A 233 11.17 0.99 8.65
CA VAL A 233 12.18 0.37 7.79
C VAL A 233 12.14 -1.15 7.93
N ARG A 234 11.96 -1.68 9.15
CA ARG A 234 11.72 -3.11 9.36
C ARG A 234 10.55 -3.62 8.51
N GLN A 235 9.40 -2.94 8.54
CA GLN A 235 8.24 -3.37 7.75
C GLN A 235 8.53 -3.34 6.25
N ILE A 236 9.11 -2.26 5.74
CA ILE A 236 9.48 -2.11 4.33
C ILE A 236 10.36 -3.28 3.88
N VAL A 237 11.42 -3.59 4.64
CA VAL A 237 12.38 -4.65 4.30
C VAL A 237 11.75 -6.04 4.40
N GLN A 238 11.01 -6.33 5.47
CA GLN A 238 10.41 -7.65 5.70
C GLN A 238 9.25 -7.96 4.75
N LEU A 239 8.54 -6.94 4.26
CA LEU A 239 7.55 -7.08 3.18
C LEU A 239 8.20 -7.20 1.80
N GLY A 240 9.53 -7.23 1.69
CA GLY A 240 10.24 -7.49 0.44
C GLY A 240 10.52 -6.25 -0.42
N TYR A 241 10.11 -5.04 0.00
CA TYR A 241 10.42 -3.81 -0.74
C TYR A 241 11.92 -3.52 -0.69
N ARG A 242 12.50 -3.12 -1.83
CA ARG A 242 13.93 -2.78 -1.99
C ARG A 242 14.12 -1.50 -2.80
N GLY A 243 15.32 -0.96 -2.84
CA GLY A 243 15.68 0.26 -3.59
C GLY A 243 15.10 1.53 -2.96
N ASP A 244 14.84 2.55 -3.78
CA ASP A 244 14.22 3.80 -3.36
C ASP A 244 12.80 3.66 -2.76
N VAL A 245 12.59 4.30 -1.60
CA VAL A 245 11.30 4.56 -0.96
C VAL A 245 10.93 6.03 -1.19
N VAL A 246 9.70 6.29 -1.58
CA VAL A 246 9.19 7.68 -1.70
C VAL A 246 8.67 8.10 -0.33
N HIS A 247 9.33 9.07 0.28
CA HIS A 247 8.95 9.60 1.58
C HIS A 247 8.35 11.00 1.42
N TYR A 248 7.02 11.10 1.54
CA TYR A 248 6.31 12.36 1.59
C TYR A 248 6.49 13.00 2.96
N VAL A 249 7.05 14.20 2.97
CA VAL A 249 7.27 14.96 4.21
C VAL A 249 5.96 15.40 4.86
N GLY A 250 4.85 15.42 4.12
CA GLY A 250 3.55 15.83 4.65
C GLY A 250 3.29 17.33 4.57
N MET A 251 2.09 17.71 4.99
CA MET A 251 1.64 19.09 5.19
C MET A 251 1.88 19.59 6.62
N SER A 252 2.18 18.70 7.57
CA SER A 252 2.19 19.02 9.00
C SER A 252 3.32 18.35 9.79
N HIS A 253 3.32 18.58 11.11
CA HIS A 253 4.30 18.05 12.08
C HIS A 253 5.77 18.51 11.95
N TYR A 254 6.23 19.00 10.80
CA TYR A 254 7.64 19.34 10.58
C TYR A 254 7.98 20.82 10.80
N MET A 255 7.02 21.74 10.68
CA MET A 255 7.29 23.17 10.68
C MET A 255 7.71 23.70 12.05
N ARG A 256 8.59 24.70 12.08
CA ARG A 256 8.72 25.59 13.24
C ARG A 256 7.55 26.56 13.27
N LEU A 257 7.03 26.85 14.46
CA LEU A 257 5.93 27.79 14.65
C LEU A 257 6.39 29.04 15.41
N ALA A 258 5.81 30.18 15.08
CA ALA A 258 5.89 31.42 15.83
C ALA A 258 4.49 31.86 16.26
N VAL A 259 4.42 32.60 17.38
CA VAL A 259 3.18 33.20 17.86
C VAL A 259 2.80 34.37 16.95
N ASP A 260 1.55 34.41 16.51
CA ASP A 260 0.95 35.48 15.72
C ASP A 260 -0.43 35.82 16.30
N GLY A 261 -0.47 36.82 17.18
CA GLY A 261 -1.65 37.10 18.00
C GLY A 261 -1.99 35.91 18.92
N GLU A 262 -3.18 35.33 18.74
CA GLU A 262 -3.62 34.12 19.43
C GLU A 262 -3.33 32.82 18.64
N ALA A 263 -2.83 32.94 17.40
CA ALA A 263 -2.57 31.82 16.51
C ALA A 263 -1.07 31.45 16.49
N PHE A 264 -0.79 30.30 15.86
CA PHE A 264 0.56 29.85 15.55
C PHE A 264 0.73 29.77 14.04
N ARG A 265 1.83 30.32 13.51
CA ARG A 265 2.13 30.32 12.08
C ARG A 265 3.51 29.74 11.79
N ALA A 266 3.65 29.10 10.63
CA ALA A 266 4.92 28.59 10.14
C ALA A 266 5.97 29.72 10.13
N SER A 267 7.15 29.40 10.63
CA SER A 267 8.25 30.34 10.80
C SER A 267 9.55 29.77 10.27
N VAL A 268 10.40 30.67 9.77
CA VAL A 268 11.76 30.36 9.32
C VAL A 268 12.81 30.74 10.37
N ALA A 269 12.40 31.31 11.50
CA ALA A 269 13.29 31.69 12.59
C ALA A 269 13.93 30.43 13.20
N GLY A 270 15.26 30.31 13.09
CA GLY A 270 15.99 29.12 13.52
C GLY A 270 15.89 27.93 12.56
N GLY A 271 15.46 28.17 11.31
CA GLY A 271 15.24 27.15 10.27
C GLY A 271 13.76 26.86 10.04
N ALA A 272 13.43 26.10 8.99
CA ALA A 272 12.04 25.76 8.67
C ALA A 272 11.55 24.47 9.36
N VAL A 273 12.47 23.52 9.63
CA VAL A 273 12.15 22.22 10.24
C VAL A 273 12.39 22.26 11.75
N ASN A 274 11.42 21.81 12.54
CA ASN A 274 11.51 21.73 14.00
C ASN A 274 12.42 20.58 14.46
N ALA A 275 12.89 20.65 15.71
CA ALA A 275 13.87 19.69 16.23
C ALA A 275 13.34 18.23 16.28
N PRO A 276 12.10 17.95 16.72
CA PRO A 276 11.55 16.59 16.67
C PRO A 276 11.53 15.98 15.27
N ALA A 277 11.01 16.70 14.28
CA ALA A 277 10.97 16.21 12.91
C ALA A 277 12.38 16.04 12.34
N ALA A 278 13.32 16.96 12.63
CA ALA A 278 14.70 16.81 12.20
C ALA A 278 15.37 15.56 12.79
N ALA A 279 15.13 15.25 14.07
CA ALA A 279 15.65 14.03 14.70
C ALA A 279 15.06 12.76 14.06
N TRP A 280 13.75 12.75 13.82
CA TRP A 280 13.06 11.63 13.20
C TRP A 280 13.55 11.34 11.78
N HIS A 281 13.68 12.37 10.94
CA HIS A 281 14.09 12.18 9.54
C HIS A 281 15.58 11.84 9.40
N ARG A 282 16.45 12.32 10.30
CA ARG A 282 17.85 11.84 10.36
C ARG A 282 17.92 10.36 10.72
N ALA A 283 17.10 9.92 11.67
CA ALA A 283 16.98 8.51 12.02
C ALA A 283 16.44 7.69 10.84
N LEU A 284 15.39 8.15 10.14
CA LEU A 284 14.89 7.49 8.92
C LEU A 284 15.98 7.35 7.86
N ALA A 285 16.72 8.43 7.56
CA ALA A 285 17.80 8.39 6.59
C ALA A 285 18.89 7.37 6.97
N THR A 286 19.24 7.31 8.25
CA THR A 286 20.23 6.35 8.78
C THR A 286 19.73 4.91 8.69
N GLU A 287 18.48 4.64 9.10
CA GLU A 287 17.87 3.30 9.03
C GLU A 287 17.74 2.83 7.58
N CYS A 288 17.30 3.70 6.66
CA CYS A 288 17.25 3.38 5.23
C CYS A 288 18.65 3.08 4.67
N ALA A 289 19.65 3.91 4.97
CA ALA A 289 21.02 3.67 4.54
C ALA A 289 21.55 2.32 5.06
N GLY A 290 21.33 2.02 6.35
CA GLY A 290 21.71 0.74 6.97
C GLY A 290 21.00 -0.48 6.36
N ALA A 291 19.76 -0.29 5.88
CA ALA A 291 18.98 -1.31 5.19
C ALA A 291 19.28 -1.42 3.68
N GLY A 292 20.16 -0.56 3.13
CA GLY A 292 20.42 -0.52 1.68
C GLY A 292 19.26 0.05 0.85
N LEU A 293 18.37 0.82 1.47
CA LEU A 293 17.26 1.52 0.81
C LEU A 293 17.69 2.94 0.39
N GLY A 294 17.13 3.41 -0.71
CA GLY A 294 17.22 4.82 -1.09
C GLY A 294 16.01 5.61 -0.58
N LEU A 295 16.13 6.93 -0.53
CA LEU A 295 15.01 7.83 -0.22
C LEU A 295 14.82 8.84 -1.35
N ILE A 296 13.56 9.00 -1.78
CA ILE A 296 13.11 10.14 -2.57
C ILE A 296 12.32 11.04 -1.61
N TRP A 297 12.90 12.20 -1.30
CA TRP A 297 12.27 13.20 -0.44
C TRP A 297 11.20 13.94 -1.24
N SER A 298 9.94 13.70 -0.93
CA SER A 298 8.80 14.33 -1.60
C SER A 298 8.25 15.48 -0.76
N LEU A 299 8.22 16.66 -1.35
CA LEU A 299 7.70 17.88 -0.75
C LEU A 299 6.61 18.47 -1.63
N SER A 300 5.40 18.63 -1.07
CA SER A 300 4.26 19.29 -1.71
C SER A 300 4.30 20.81 -1.55
N TYR A 301 3.45 21.49 -2.33
CA TYR A 301 3.13 22.91 -2.15
C TYR A 301 1.98 23.09 -1.14
N GLU A 302 1.90 22.19 -0.18
CA GLU A 302 0.80 22.07 0.77
C GLU A 302 1.30 22.34 2.18
N LEU A 303 0.46 22.99 2.99
CA LEU A 303 0.75 23.24 4.40
C LEU A 303 -0.54 23.13 5.22
N PHE A 304 -0.43 22.69 6.47
CA PHE A 304 -1.57 22.67 7.38
C PHE A 304 -2.19 24.07 7.52
N ASP A 305 -3.49 24.21 7.20
CA ASP A 305 -4.14 25.52 7.01
C ASP A 305 -4.05 26.41 8.26
N ALA A 306 -4.23 25.80 9.43
CA ALA A 306 -4.18 26.51 10.71
C ALA A 306 -2.78 27.09 11.03
N TYR A 307 -1.72 26.60 10.39
CA TYR A 307 -0.35 27.13 10.56
C TYR A 307 0.12 27.93 9.35
N CYS A 308 -0.66 28.00 8.28
CA CYS A 308 -0.27 28.72 7.09
C CYS A 308 -0.55 30.23 7.24
N PRO A 309 0.45 31.12 7.05
CA PRO A 309 0.23 32.56 6.95
C PRO A 309 -0.82 32.90 5.87
N GLU A 310 -1.72 33.85 6.16
CA GLU A 310 -2.87 34.13 5.28
C GLU A 310 -2.48 34.61 3.87
N ASP A 311 -1.36 35.32 3.74
CA ASP A 311 -0.86 35.85 2.47
C ASP A 311 -0.15 34.78 1.62
N TRP A 312 0.16 33.62 2.20
CA TRP A 312 0.78 32.51 1.48
C TRP A 312 -0.23 31.64 0.73
N LYS A 313 -1.50 31.68 1.13
CA LYS A 313 -2.57 30.80 0.61
C LYS A 313 -2.95 31.18 -0.82
N GLN A 314 -3.12 30.18 -1.69
CA GLN A 314 -3.87 30.35 -2.93
C GLN A 314 -5.34 30.70 -2.60
N ARG A 315 -5.97 31.56 -3.40
CA ARG A 315 -7.36 31.99 -3.20
C ARG A 315 -8.17 31.96 -4.49
N ASP A 316 -9.45 31.61 -4.38
CA ASP A 316 -10.41 31.78 -5.48
C ASP A 316 -10.81 33.26 -5.68
N ALA A 317 -11.60 33.53 -6.72
CA ALA A 317 -11.98 34.89 -7.09
C ALA A 317 -12.83 35.59 -6.02
N GLU A 318 -13.47 34.82 -5.15
CA GLU A 318 -14.25 35.27 -4.00
C GLU A 318 -13.38 35.46 -2.74
N GLY A 319 -12.10 35.11 -2.81
CA GLY A 319 -11.14 35.24 -1.71
C GLY A 319 -11.07 34.04 -0.77
N ALA A 320 -11.80 32.96 -1.06
CA ALA A 320 -11.76 31.75 -0.24
C ALA A 320 -10.45 31.00 -0.45
N PRO A 321 -9.83 30.45 0.63
CA PRO A 321 -8.57 29.75 0.54
C PRO A 321 -8.71 28.41 -0.19
N ALA A 322 -7.63 27.99 -0.84
CA ALA A 322 -7.49 26.69 -1.49
C ALA A 322 -7.37 25.56 -0.45
N LEU A 323 -8.48 25.15 0.15
CA LEU A 323 -8.53 24.08 1.14
C LEU A 323 -8.71 22.71 0.48
N THR A 324 -7.98 21.71 0.98
CA THR A 324 -8.17 20.31 0.57
C THR A 324 -9.33 19.64 1.30
N GLY A 325 -9.66 18.40 0.93
CA GLY A 325 -10.77 17.63 1.52
C GLY A 325 -10.48 16.98 2.88
N TRP A 326 -9.29 17.17 3.47
CA TRP A 326 -8.91 16.59 4.75
C TRP A 326 -9.53 17.32 5.94
N GLU A 327 -9.69 16.64 7.08
CA GLU A 327 -10.16 17.25 8.33
C GLU A 327 -9.16 17.00 9.48
N PRO A 328 -8.58 18.07 10.08
CA PRO A 328 -8.63 19.46 9.63
C PRO A 328 -7.83 19.68 8.33
N PRO A 329 -8.17 20.69 7.50
CA PRO A 329 -7.64 20.81 6.15
C PRO A 329 -6.21 21.35 6.10
N SER A 330 -5.52 21.04 5.01
CA SER A 330 -4.41 21.84 4.49
C SER A 330 -4.90 22.96 3.59
N THR A 331 -3.96 23.82 3.22
CA THR A 331 -4.10 24.76 2.12
C THR A 331 -2.90 24.71 1.16
N LEU A 332 -3.14 25.06 -0.11
CA LEU A 332 -2.09 25.14 -1.12
C LEU A 332 -1.41 26.52 -1.08
N LEU A 333 -0.08 26.50 -1.13
CA LEU A 333 0.78 27.68 -1.14
C LEU A 333 0.83 28.29 -2.54
N SER A 334 0.78 29.62 -2.63
CA SER A 334 0.81 30.37 -3.88
C SER A 334 2.20 30.32 -4.54
N PRO A 335 2.35 29.74 -5.74
CA PRO A 335 3.60 29.77 -6.51
C PRO A 335 4.13 31.18 -6.80
N ALA A 336 3.28 32.20 -6.75
CA ALA A 336 3.64 33.60 -6.97
C ALA A 336 4.15 34.30 -5.69
N ASN A 337 3.91 33.72 -4.50
CA ASN A 337 4.34 34.30 -3.24
C ASN A 337 5.81 33.93 -2.95
N ALA A 338 6.69 34.93 -2.97
CA ALA A 338 8.13 34.73 -2.78
C ALA A 338 8.50 34.22 -1.37
N GLU A 339 7.76 34.62 -0.33
CA GLU A 339 8.01 34.15 1.04
C GLU A 339 7.59 32.70 1.22
N ALA A 340 6.42 32.31 0.71
CA ALA A 340 5.95 30.92 0.73
C ALA A 340 6.91 30.00 -0.04
N MET A 341 7.35 30.41 -1.23
CA MET A 341 8.31 29.64 -2.03
C MET A 341 9.70 29.62 -1.39
N GLY A 342 10.13 30.70 -0.73
CA GLY A 342 11.36 30.75 0.04
C GLY A 342 11.32 29.80 1.25
N TYR A 343 10.16 29.69 1.91
CA TYR A 343 9.94 28.70 2.97
C TYR A 343 10.09 27.27 2.44
N LEU A 344 9.43 26.90 1.34
CA LEU A 344 9.56 25.56 0.75
C LEU A 344 11.02 25.25 0.34
N GLN A 345 11.77 26.24 -0.16
CA GLN A 345 13.19 26.08 -0.46
C GLN A 345 14.01 25.76 0.79
N LEU A 346 13.75 26.42 1.92
CA LEU A 346 14.42 26.11 3.18
C LEU A 346 14.06 24.73 3.71
N VAL A 347 12.80 24.31 3.54
CA VAL A 347 12.34 22.96 3.88
C VAL A 347 13.09 21.92 3.03
N ALA A 348 13.11 22.10 1.71
CA ALA A 348 13.83 21.22 0.80
C ALA A 348 15.33 21.10 1.16
N ARG A 349 16.00 22.23 1.46
CA ARG A 349 17.40 22.23 1.93
C ARG A 349 17.56 21.39 3.21
N GLY A 350 16.67 21.54 4.19
CA GLY A 350 16.72 20.75 5.42
C GLY A 350 16.74 19.24 5.17
N PHE A 351 15.80 18.75 4.34
CA PHE A 351 15.69 17.31 4.03
C PHE A 351 16.83 16.78 3.17
N ILE A 352 17.31 17.58 2.21
CA ILE A 352 18.46 17.21 1.40
C ILE A 352 19.74 17.17 2.25
N GLY A 353 19.89 18.09 3.20
CA GLY A 353 20.96 18.04 4.20
C GLY A 353 20.98 16.71 4.96
N PHE A 354 19.82 16.22 5.40
CA PHE A 354 19.74 14.91 6.08
C PHE A 354 20.14 13.74 5.16
N ALA A 355 19.81 13.81 3.87
CA ALA A 355 20.22 12.81 2.89
C ALA A 355 21.74 12.80 2.70
N VAL A 356 22.34 13.98 2.56
CA VAL A 356 23.79 14.16 2.42
C VAL A 356 24.53 13.68 3.67
N ASP A 357 24.07 14.07 4.85
CA ASP A 357 24.64 13.65 6.14
C ASP A 357 24.64 12.12 6.31
N ALA A 358 23.59 11.45 5.84
CA ALA A 358 23.46 9.99 5.87
C ALA A 358 24.22 9.26 4.74
N GLY A 359 24.85 10.00 3.82
CA GLY A 359 25.53 9.42 2.66
C GLY A 359 24.60 8.76 1.64
N LEU A 360 23.33 9.13 1.63
CA LEU A 360 22.35 8.63 0.67
C LEU A 360 22.53 9.31 -0.69
N ALA A 361 22.24 8.58 -1.77
CA ALA A 361 22.08 9.19 -3.08
C ALA A 361 20.89 10.16 -3.07
N VAL A 362 21.17 11.44 -3.36
CA VAL A 362 20.23 12.53 -3.15
C VAL A 362 19.18 12.55 -4.26
N ARG A 363 17.91 12.36 -3.87
CA ARG A 363 16.75 12.41 -4.75
C ARG A 363 15.67 13.29 -4.14
N PHE A 364 15.13 14.19 -4.94
CA PHE A 364 14.10 15.15 -4.50
C PHE A 364 12.94 15.13 -5.46
N GLN A 365 11.73 14.92 -4.96
CA GLN A 365 10.49 15.03 -5.72
C GLN A 365 9.81 16.34 -5.38
N VAL A 366 9.49 17.12 -6.41
CA VAL A 366 8.49 18.18 -6.32
C VAL A 366 7.12 17.49 -6.38
N GLY A 367 6.51 17.33 -5.22
CA GLY A 367 5.16 16.80 -5.04
C GLY A 367 4.14 17.90 -5.22
N GLU A 368 2.94 17.53 -5.68
CA GLU A 368 1.74 18.35 -5.70
C GLU A 368 1.89 19.86 -6.04
N PRO A 369 2.64 20.27 -7.08
CA PRO A 369 2.88 21.68 -7.34
C PRO A 369 1.80 22.20 -8.29
N TRP A 370 0.54 22.34 -7.86
CA TRP A 370 -0.54 22.79 -8.76
C TRP A 370 -1.36 23.96 -8.22
N TRP A 371 -1.98 24.67 -9.15
CA TRP A 371 -3.05 25.61 -8.87
C TRP A 371 -4.31 24.81 -8.53
N TRP A 372 -4.81 25.05 -7.32
CA TRP A 372 -5.97 24.31 -6.80
C TRP A 372 -7.23 24.68 -7.57
N VAL A 373 -8.09 23.68 -7.75
CA VAL A 373 -9.43 23.88 -8.32
C VAL A 373 -10.43 23.35 -7.31
N GLY A 374 -11.15 24.27 -6.66
CA GLY A 374 -12.17 23.95 -5.69
C GLY A 374 -13.48 23.46 -6.34
N GLY A 375 -14.45 23.15 -5.48
CA GLY A 375 -15.78 22.72 -5.90
C GLY A 375 -16.43 23.71 -6.90
N GLY A 376 -17.06 23.16 -7.94
CA GLY A 376 -17.64 23.98 -9.02
C GLY A 376 -16.63 24.49 -10.05
N GLY A 377 -15.40 23.95 -10.08
CA GLY A 377 -14.39 24.33 -11.05
C GLY A 377 -13.75 25.70 -10.78
N ARG A 378 -13.83 26.18 -9.53
CA ARG A 378 -13.27 27.47 -9.12
C ARG A 378 -11.76 27.38 -9.01
N LEU A 379 -11.05 28.14 -9.84
CA LEU A 379 -9.59 28.22 -9.82
C LEU A 379 -9.10 29.09 -8.65
N CYS A 380 -8.17 28.58 -7.84
CA CYS A 380 -7.53 29.34 -6.78
C CYS A 380 -6.23 29.98 -7.27
N ALA A 381 -6.35 31.07 -8.04
CA ALA A 381 -5.21 31.81 -8.59
C ALA A 381 -5.41 33.34 -8.51
N TYR A 382 -6.16 33.79 -7.51
CA TYR A 382 -6.55 35.20 -7.31
C TYR A 382 -6.07 35.76 -5.97
N ASP A 383 -5.08 35.12 -5.35
CA ASP A 383 -4.37 35.72 -4.22
C ASP A 383 -3.62 36.99 -4.64
N ALA A 384 -3.23 37.81 -3.66
CA ALA A 384 -2.61 39.11 -3.90
C ALA A 384 -1.30 39.00 -4.68
N ALA A 385 -0.47 38.00 -4.38
CA ALA A 385 0.81 37.79 -5.05
C ALA A 385 0.60 37.39 -6.51
N THR A 386 -0.31 36.46 -6.78
CA THR A 386 -0.64 36.02 -8.14
C THR A 386 -1.25 37.16 -8.96
N THR A 387 -2.17 37.93 -8.39
CA THR A 387 -2.80 39.06 -9.06
C THR A 387 -1.77 40.14 -9.42
N ALA A 388 -0.85 40.43 -8.51
CA ALA A 388 0.25 41.37 -8.77
C ALA A 388 1.20 40.86 -9.87
N ALA A 389 1.54 39.57 -9.85
CA ALA A 389 2.44 38.96 -10.84
C ALA A 389 1.83 38.92 -12.24
N LEU A 390 0.52 38.65 -12.36
CA LEU A 390 -0.18 38.59 -13.65
C LEU A 390 -0.52 39.99 -14.20
N GLY A 391 -0.73 40.99 -13.33
CA GLY A 391 -1.16 42.33 -13.73
C GLY A 391 -2.41 42.26 -14.62
N GLY A 392 -2.34 42.86 -15.81
CA GLY A 392 -3.44 42.87 -16.78
C GLY A 392 -3.80 41.51 -17.38
N ALA A 393 -2.97 40.46 -17.18
CA ALA A 393 -3.30 39.10 -17.60
C ALA A 393 -4.24 38.38 -16.60
N SER A 394 -4.42 38.93 -15.40
CA SER A 394 -5.37 38.38 -14.41
C SER A 394 -6.79 38.70 -14.86
N VAL A 395 -7.51 37.69 -15.35
CA VAL A 395 -8.89 37.81 -15.85
C VAL A 395 -9.80 36.79 -15.18
N ALA A 396 -11.08 37.12 -14.99
CA ALA A 396 -12.00 36.22 -14.31
C ALA A 396 -12.24 34.91 -15.08
N ILE A 397 -12.08 33.79 -14.40
CA ILE A 397 -12.46 32.42 -14.80
C ILE A 397 -13.38 31.89 -13.70
N ALA A 398 -14.69 31.92 -13.96
CA ALA A 398 -15.70 31.46 -13.01
C ALA A 398 -15.70 29.93 -12.85
N ASP A 399 -15.49 29.20 -13.94
CA ASP A 399 -15.43 27.74 -13.97
C ASP A 399 -14.43 27.31 -15.06
N VAL A 400 -13.38 26.58 -14.67
CA VAL A 400 -12.35 26.08 -15.61
C VAL A 400 -12.88 25.03 -16.58
N ARG A 401 -14.07 24.46 -16.30
CA ARG A 401 -14.72 23.45 -17.15
C ARG A 401 -15.52 24.05 -18.32
N GLY A 402 -15.72 25.37 -18.28
CA GLY A 402 -16.40 26.09 -19.35
C GLY A 402 -15.54 26.29 -20.61
N SER A 403 -16.16 26.75 -21.69
CA SER A 403 -15.42 27.24 -22.85
C SER A 403 -14.66 28.52 -22.50
N LEU A 404 -13.32 28.45 -22.50
CA LEU A 404 -12.47 29.59 -22.14
C LEU A 404 -12.22 30.51 -23.33
N THR A 405 -12.13 31.82 -23.07
CA THR A 405 -11.71 32.84 -24.04
C THR A 405 -10.20 32.81 -24.27
N ALA A 406 -9.71 33.52 -25.28
CA ALA A 406 -8.27 33.65 -25.53
C ALA A 406 -7.52 34.30 -24.36
N ALA A 407 -8.12 35.30 -23.71
CA ALA A 407 -7.52 35.96 -22.54
C ALA A 407 -7.43 35.01 -21.34
N GLN A 408 -8.47 34.21 -21.08
CA GLN A 408 -8.46 33.22 -20.00
C GLN A 408 -7.44 32.11 -20.25
N ARG A 409 -7.29 31.62 -21.49
CA ARG A 409 -6.22 30.68 -21.84
C ARG A 409 -4.83 31.29 -21.62
N ALA A 410 -4.63 32.55 -22.00
CA ALA A 410 -3.37 33.26 -21.79
C ALA A 410 -3.07 33.44 -20.29
N MET A 411 -4.08 33.66 -19.45
CA MET A 411 -3.92 33.64 -17.99
C MET A 411 -3.44 32.27 -17.50
N LEU A 412 -4.05 31.18 -17.94
CA LEU A 412 -3.62 29.83 -17.57
C LEU A 412 -2.19 29.53 -18.02
N ASP A 413 -1.78 29.98 -19.22
CA ASP A 413 -0.40 29.85 -19.69
C ASP A 413 0.58 30.65 -18.80
N ALA A 414 0.19 31.86 -18.36
CA ALA A 414 0.99 32.68 -17.44
C ALA A 414 1.10 32.07 -16.04
N LEU A 415 0.02 31.49 -15.51
CA LEU A 415 0.03 30.71 -14.28
C LEU A 415 0.96 29.49 -14.38
N GLY A 416 0.97 28.83 -15.54
CA GLY A 416 1.91 27.75 -15.84
C GLY A 416 3.37 28.23 -15.83
N ALA A 417 3.65 29.43 -16.35
CA ALA A 417 5.00 30.00 -16.30
C ALA A 417 5.47 30.32 -14.87
N LEU A 418 4.56 30.84 -14.02
CA LEU A 418 4.84 31.06 -12.60
C LEU A 418 5.17 29.74 -11.88
N LEU A 419 4.37 28.71 -12.15
CA LEU A 419 4.57 27.39 -11.57
C LEU A 419 5.87 26.71 -12.03
N ALA A 420 6.20 26.80 -13.32
CA ALA A 420 7.48 26.30 -13.84
C ALA A 420 8.67 27.03 -13.20
N THR A 421 8.55 28.34 -12.98
CA THR A 421 9.60 29.15 -12.35
C THR A 421 9.81 28.77 -10.89
N SER A 422 8.72 28.64 -10.12
CA SER A 422 8.82 28.31 -8.69
C SER A 422 9.38 26.90 -8.47
N THR A 423 8.93 25.92 -9.26
CA THR A 423 9.43 24.53 -9.18
C THR A 423 10.90 24.42 -9.60
N ALA A 424 11.34 25.18 -10.61
CA ALA A 424 12.76 25.25 -10.98
C ALA A 424 13.61 25.86 -9.86
N ALA A 425 13.14 26.92 -9.19
CA ALA A 425 13.82 27.53 -8.04
C ALA A 425 13.90 26.58 -6.85
N LEU A 426 12.84 25.81 -6.58
CA LEU A 426 12.84 24.79 -5.53
C LEU A 426 13.88 23.69 -5.80
N VAL A 427 13.93 23.17 -7.02
CA VAL A 427 14.94 22.17 -7.43
C VAL A 427 16.36 22.77 -7.38
N ALA A 428 16.54 24.03 -7.76
CA ALA A 428 17.83 24.70 -7.65
C ALA A 428 18.28 24.78 -6.19
N ALA A 429 17.40 25.17 -5.26
CA ALA A 429 17.72 25.20 -3.85
C ALA A 429 18.12 23.82 -3.29
N ALA A 430 17.40 22.77 -3.69
CA ALA A 430 17.73 21.40 -3.33
C ALA A 430 19.08 20.96 -3.93
N ARG A 431 19.38 21.31 -5.20
CA ARG A 431 20.65 20.99 -5.86
C ARG A 431 21.83 21.70 -5.22
N ASP A 432 21.65 22.98 -4.86
CA ASP A 432 22.68 23.76 -4.17
C ASP A 432 23.06 23.12 -2.83
N GLU A 433 22.07 22.62 -2.08
CA GLU A 433 22.31 21.90 -0.82
C GLU A 433 23.04 20.57 -1.03
N ALA A 434 22.65 19.83 -2.07
CA ALA A 434 23.30 18.58 -2.41
C ALA A 434 24.78 18.76 -2.78
N GLY A 435 25.14 19.91 -3.37
CA GLY A 435 26.51 20.26 -3.74
C GLY A 435 27.16 19.18 -4.60
N VAL A 436 28.32 18.68 -4.16
CA VAL A 436 29.10 17.67 -4.89
C VAL A 436 28.45 16.28 -4.92
N ALA A 437 27.46 16.01 -4.05
CA ALA A 437 26.72 14.74 -4.08
C ALA A 437 25.86 14.60 -5.34
N GLY A 438 25.54 15.73 -6.00
CA GLY A 438 24.58 15.77 -7.11
C GLY A 438 23.16 15.50 -6.63
N LEU A 439 22.16 15.70 -7.50
CA LEU A 439 20.76 15.45 -7.17
C LEU A 439 19.98 14.98 -8.39
N VAL A 440 19.18 13.93 -8.21
CA VAL A 440 18.16 13.51 -9.19
C VAL A 440 16.81 14.12 -8.80
N SER A 441 16.33 15.05 -9.62
CA SER A 441 15.03 15.68 -9.40
C SER A 441 13.90 14.89 -10.05
N HIS A 442 12.78 14.82 -9.35
CA HIS A 442 11.57 14.16 -9.83
C HIS A 442 10.41 15.16 -9.82
N LEU A 443 9.47 14.99 -10.74
CA LEU A 443 8.25 15.80 -10.84
C LEU A 443 7.03 14.89 -10.78
N LEU A 444 6.14 15.14 -9.83
CA LEU A 444 4.85 14.45 -9.74
C LEU A 444 3.78 15.18 -10.57
N VAL A 445 3.01 14.42 -11.35
CA VAL A 445 1.86 14.93 -12.10
C VAL A 445 0.63 14.07 -11.83
N TYR A 446 -0.39 14.71 -11.27
CA TYR A 446 -1.70 14.12 -11.02
C TYR A 446 -2.58 14.11 -12.28
N LEU A 447 -2.61 12.98 -12.98
CA LEU A 447 -3.31 12.84 -14.26
C LEU A 447 -4.82 13.14 -14.19
N PRO A 448 -5.56 12.71 -13.14
CA PRO A 448 -7.01 12.89 -13.09
C PRO A 448 -7.47 14.34 -13.21
N THR A 449 -6.73 15.28 -12.64
CA THR A 449 -7.06 16.72 -12.72
C THR A 449 -6.57 17.35 -14.01
N VAL A 450 -5.36 17.03 -14.46
CA VAL A 450 -4.75 17.75 -15.59
C VAL A 450 -5.19 17.23 -16.96
N LEU A 451 -5.78 16.04 -17.00
CA LEU A 451 -6.39 15.44 -18.19
C LEU A 451 -7.90 15.26 -18.03
N ASP A 452 -8.53 16.01 -17.13
CA ASP A 452 -9.98 16.05 -17.01
C ASP A 452 -10.59 16.50 -18.35
N PRO A 453 -11.43 15.67 -19.02
CA PRO A 453 -12.08 16.05 -20.26
C PRO A 453 -13.02 17.23 -20.11
N ASP A 454 -13.52 17.51 -18.91
CA ASP A 454 -14.39 18.65 -18.64
C ASP A 454 -13.57 19.94 -18.51
N ALA A 455 -12.28 19.88 -18.13
CA ALA A 455 -11.40 21.05 -17.98
C ALA A 455 -10.13 20.98 -18.86
N PRO A 456 -10.25 20.85 -20.20
CA PRO A 456 -9.14 20.52 -21.10
C PRO A 456 -8.02 21.58 -21.18
N GLU A 457 -8.33 22.82 -20.78
CA GLU A 457 -7.36 23.92 -20.79
C GLU A 457 -6.55 24.01 -19.49
N LEU A 458 -6.96 23.35 -18.41
CA LEU A 458 -6.32 23.45 -17.09
C LEU A 458 -4.86 22.97 -17.09
N ARG A 459 -4.51 22.02 -17.97
CA ARG A 459 -3.12 21.58 -18.22
C ARG A 459 -2.15 22.70 -18.59
N ARG A 460 -2.64 23.85 -19.07
CA ARG A 460 -1.81 25.04 -19.31
C ARG A 460 -1.19 25.56 -18.02
N ALA A 461 -2.00 25.63 -16.96
CA ALA A 461 -1.58 26.10 -15.65
C ALA A 461 -0.85 25.00 -14.85
N ASN A 462 -1.34 23.75 -14.92
CA ASN A 462 -0.88 22.67 -14.02
C ASN A 462 0.06 21.64 -14.65
N VAL A 463 0.39 21.76 -15.94
CA VAL A 463 1.45 20.97 -16.60
C VAL A 463 2.19 21.86 -17.61
N PRO A 464 2.87 22.93 -17.19
CA PRO A 464 3.50 23.89 -18.09
C PRO A 464 4.61 23.25 -18.95
N MET A 465 4.85 23.80 -20.15
CA MET A 465 5.92 23.32 -21.04
C MET A 465 7.33 23.52 -20.45
N GLY A 466 7.49 24.38 -19.45
CA GLY A 466 8.75 24.52 -18.70
C GLY A 466 9.15 23.26 -17.92
N TRP A 467 8.25 22.28 -17.77
CA TRP A 467 8.54 20.98 -17.18
C TRP A 467 9.00 19.93 -18.19
N ALA A 468 8.95 20.23 -19.49
CA ALA A 468 9.39 19.30 -20.52
C ALA A 468 10.86 18.91 -20.31
N ALA A 469 11.21 17.69 -20.68
CA ALA A 469 12.55 17.16 -20.56
C ALA A 469 13.56 18.11 -21.24
N PRO A 470 14.71 18.37 -20.61
CA PRO A 470 15.26 17.71 -19.41
C PRO A 470 15.08 18.52 -18.10
N ALA A 471 13.96 19.22 -17.89
CA ALA A 471 13.78 20.07 -16.69
C ALA A 471 13.94 19.29 -15.37
N PHE A 472 13.44 18.05 -15.33
CA PHE A 472 13.60 17.10 -14.24
C PHE A 472 14.39 15.88 -14.72
N GLY A 473 14.92 15.09 -13.77
CA GLY A 473 15.57 13.82 -14.09
C GLY A 473 14.58 12.68 -14.33
N VAL A 474 13.44 12.69 -13.63
CA VAL A 474 12.41 11.64 -13.72
C VAL A 474 11.02 12.26 -13.67
N LEU A 475 10.13 11.82 -14.57
CA LEU A 475 8.71 12.18 -14.54
C LEU A 475 7.93 11.11 -13.75
N GLN A 476 7.12 11.53 -12.80
CA GLN A 476 6.30 10.63 -11.99
C GLN A 476 4.83 10.89 -12.26
N LEU A 477 4.11 9.84 -12.66
CA LEU A 477 2.72 9.92 -13.03
C LEU A 477 1.87 9.14 -12.04
N GLU A 478 0.75 9.72 -11.64
CA GLU A 478 -0.21 9.12 -10.72
C GLU A 478 -1.64 9.34 -11.21
N ASP A 479 -2.50 8.34 -11.01
CA ASP A 479 -3.89 8.36 -11.48
C ASP A 479 -4.82 7.47 -10.64
N TYR A 480 -4.52 7.35 -9.35
CA TYR A 480 -5.19 6.38 -8.50
C TYR A 480 -6.70 6.61 -8.36
N ASP A 481 -7.22 7.84 -8.47
CA ASP A 481 -8.69 8.06 -8.49
C ASP A 481 -9.36 7.40 -9.70
N TRP A 482 -8.66 7.29 -10.82
CA TRP A 482 -9.15 6.54 -11.97
C TRP A 482 -9.04 5.04 -11.74
N VAL A 483 -7.93 4.57 -11.17
CA VAL A 483 -7.71 3.16 -10.87
C VAL A 483 -8.78 2.63 -9.90
N THR A 484 -8.96 3.31 -8.76
CA THR A 484 -9.91 2.93 -7.72
C THR A 484 -11.37 3.23 -8.11
N GLY A 485 -11.59 4.24 -8.96
CA GLY A 485 -12.90 4.61 -9.51
C GLY A 485 -13.34 3.82 -10.75
N GLY A 486 -12.64 2.75 -11.15
CA GLY A 486 -13.02 1.89 -12.28
C GLY A 486 -12.75 2.48 -13.68
N ARG A 487 -11.95 3.55 -13.77
CA ARG A 487 -11.52 4.21 -15.00
C ARG A 487 -10.07 3.89 -15.41
N GLY A 488 -9.49 2.78 -14.91
CA GLY A 488 -8.10 2.38 -15.19
C GLY A 488 -7.74 2.20 -16.68
N ALA A 489 -8.73 2.04 -17.57
CA ALA A 489 -8.49 2.03 -19.02
C ALA A 489 -7.94 3.38 -19.54
N ALA A 490 -8.17 4.50 -18.83
CA ALA A 490 -7.65 5.83 -19.20
C ALA A 490 -6.13 5.96 -18.99
N THR A 491 -5.54 5.20 -18.05
CA THR A 491 -4.13 5.27 -17.65
C THR A 491 -3.15 5.19 -18.83
N ALA A 492 -3.33 4.22 -19.73
CA ALA A 492 -2.40 4.01 -20.83
C ALA A 492 -2.36 5.20 -21.80
N GLY A 493 -3.54 5.72 -22.19
CA GLY A 493 -3.64 6.89 -23.06
C GLY A 493 -3.09 8.15 -22.41
N ALA A 494 -3.37 8.34 -21.11
CA ALA A 494 -2.89 9.49 -20.34
C ALA A 494 -1.36 9.55 -20.22
N ARG A 495 -0.70 8.41 -19.97
CA ARG A 495 0.78 8.32 -19.96
C ARG A 495 1.38 8.62 -21.34
N GLY A 496 0.74 8.13 -22.40
CA GLY A 496 1.12 8.48 -23.78
C GLY A 496 1.01 9.99 -24.04
N ALA A 497 -0.08 10.62 -23.59
CA ALA A 497 -0.28 12.06 -23.71
C ALA A 497 0.78 12.87 -22.94
N MET A 498 1.17 12.44 -21.73
CA MET A 498 2.26 13.08 -20.98
C MET A 498 3.62 12.88 -21.64
N THR A 499 3.88 11.72 -22.23
CA THR A 499 5.10 11.47 -23.01
C THR A 499 5.18 12.43 -24.20
N VAL A 500 4.08 12.62 -24.93
CA VAL A 500 4.03 13.58 -26.05
C VAL A 500 4.19 15.02 -25.57
N ARG A 501 3.57 15.39 -24.44
CA ARG A 501 3.60 16.75 -23.91
C ARG A 501 4.97 17.14 -23.34
N LEU A 502 5.56 16.27 -22.54
CA LEU A 502 6.74 16.57 -21.74
C LEU A 502 8.03 15.91 -22.26
N GLY A 503 7.96 14.93 -23.15
CA GLY A 503 9.13 14.37 -23.83
C GLY A 503 9.98 13.40 -23.01
N TYR A 504 9.57 13.00 -21.81
CA TYR A 504 10.30 12.01 -21.02
C TYR A 504 10.09 10.60 -21.60
N PRO A 505 11.15 9.84 -21.92
CA PRO A 505 11.00 8.46 -22.37
C PRO A 505 10.44 7.60 -21.24
N VAL A 506 9.78 6.48 -21.59
CA VAL A 506 9.13 5.62 -20.59
C VAL A 506 10.10 5.07 -19.54
N GLY A 507 11.36 4.81 -19.92
CA GLY A 507 12.43 4.39 -19.01
C GLY A 507 12.96 5.49 -18.08
N GLU A 508 12.45 6.72 -18.18
CA GLU A 508 12.70 7.84 -17.25
C GLU A 508 11.40 8.28 -16.57
N GLN A 509 10.41 7.37 -16.53
CA GLN A 509 9.14 7.59 -15.85
C GLN A 509 8.98 6.63 -14.66
N HIS A 510 8.44 7.14 -13.55
CA HIS A 510 7.86 6.33 -12.48
C HIS A 510 6.34 6.41 -12.52
N TYR A 511 5.68 5.41 -11.94
CA TYR A 511 4.23 5.35 -11.84
C TYR A 511 3.77 5.04 -10.41
N PHE A 512 2.78 5.77 -9.91
CA PHE A 512 2.15 5.52 -8.61
C PHE A 512 0.79 4.91 -8.85
N ALA A 513 0.63 3.65 -8.42
CA ALA A 513 -0.58 2.88 -8.67
C ALA A 513 -1.75 3.26 -7.75
N GLY A 514 -1.45 3.87 -6.60
CA GLY A 514 -2.45 4.32 -5.64
C GLY A 514 -2.49 3.54 -4.35
N PHE A 515 -3.51 3.86 -3.56
CA PHE A 515 -3.80 3.38 -2.21
C PHE A 515 -5.30 3.18 -2.00
N VAL A 516 -5.65 2.43 -0.97
CA VAL A 516 -7.05 2.27 -0.52
C VAL A 516 -7.31 3.23 0.64
N LEU A 517 -8.09 4.28 0.41
CA LEU A 517 -8.37 5.30 1.42
C LEU A 517 -9.02 4.71 2.69
N ARG A 518 -10.12 3.96 2.55
CA ARG A 518 -10.89 3.39 3.66
C ARG A 518 -10.76 1.87 3.72
N GLY A 519 -10.64 1.31 4.93
CA GLY A 519 -10.47 -0.15 5.10
C GLY A 519 -11.64 -0.97 4.56
N GLU A 520 -12.85 -0.41 4.53
CA GLU A 520 -14.02 -1.05 3.89
C GLU A 520 -13.87 -1.25 2.37
N ASP A 521 -13.04 -0.43 1.71
CA ASP A 521 -12.85 -0.42 0.26
C ASP A 521 -11.69 -1.33 -0.20
N ARG A 522 -11.19 -2.24 0.65
CA ARG A 522 -10.01 -3.10 0.41
C ARG A 522 -10.02 -3.89 -0.91
N ALA A 523 -11.18 -4.10 -1.53
CA ALA A 523 -11.28 -4.73 -2.85
C ALA A 523 -10.57 -3.92 -3.96
N GLN A 524 -10.37 -2.61 -3.75
CA GLN A 524 -9.64 -1.72 -4.67
C GLN A 524 -8.17 -2.12 -4.88
N TRP A 525 -7.56 -2.88 -3.96
CA TRP A 525 -6.19 -3.40 -4.12
C TRP A 525 -5.98 -4.21 -5.40
N ALA A 526 -7.03 -4.88 -5.90
CA ALA A 526 -6.98 -5.60 -7.17
C ALA A 526 -6.64 -4.66 -8.33
N ALA A 527 -7.39 -3.57 -8.47
CA ALA A 527 -7.19 -2.59 -9.52
C ALA A 527 -5.82 -1.89 -9.40
N ILE A 528 -5.38 -1.60 -8.17
CA ILE A 528 -4.07 -1.01 -7.89
C ILE A 528 -2.94 -1.95 -8.33
N ALA A 529 -3.04 -3.24 -7.99
CA ALA A 529 -2.05 -4.24 -8.40
C ALA A 529 -1.99 -4.38 -9.93
N ASP A 530 -3.16 -4.45 -10.59
CA ASP A 530 -3.24 -4.55 -12.05
C ASP A 530 -2.66 -3.31 -12.75
N ALA A 531 -2.92 -2.12 -12.21
CA ALA A 531 -2.38 -0.86 -12.75
C ALA A 531 -0.86 -0.79 -12.61
N ALA A 532 -0.32 -1.19 -11.45
CA ALA A 532 1.12 -1.28 -11.24
C ALA A 532 1.78 -2.25 -12.24
N GLU A 533 1.22 -3.45 -12.41
CA GLU A 533 1.76 -4.45 -13.32
C GLU A 533 1.64 -4.02 -14.79
N ALA A 534 0.52 -3.41 -15.18
CA ALA A 534 0.35 -2.83 -16.51
C ALA A 534 1.37 -1.72 -16.79
N ALA A 535 1.67 -0.89 -15.79
CA ALA A 535 2.68 0.15 -15.94
C ALA A 535 4.08 -0.43 -16.12
N ARG A 536 4.43 -1.44 -15.32
CA ARG A 536 5.70 -2.18 -15.42
C ARG A 536 5.87 -2.85 -16.79
N ARG A 537 4.84 -3.54 -17.30
CA ARG A 537 4.86 -4.16 -18.65
C ARG A 537 5.04 -3.13 -19.77
N ALA A 538 4.55 -1.91 -19.58
CA ALA A 538 4.77 -0.81 -20.53
C ALA A 538 6.20 -0.23 -20.49
N GLY A 539 7.05 -0.67 -19.55
CA GLY A 539 8.46 -0.29 -19.50
C GLY A 539 8.77 0.94 -18.65
N VAL A 540 7.87 1.35 -17.74
CA VAL A 540 8.21 2.40 -16.75
C VAL A 540 9.38 1.93 -15.90
N ALA A 541 10.29 2.83 -15.55
CA ALA A 541 11.48 2.48 -14.78
C ALA A 541 11.12 1.90 -13.40
N ARG A 542 10.05 2.41 -12.80
CA ARG A 542 9.60 1.97 -11.49
C ARG A 542 8.12 2.22 -11.24
N THR A 543 7.52 1.34 -10.45
CA THR A 543 6.16 1.48 -9.94
C THR A 543 6.19 1.57 -8.42
N PHE A 544 5.29 2.36 -7.85
CA PHE A 544 5.15 2.55 -6.41
C PHE A 544 3.71 2.25 -5.97
N VAL A 545 3.58 1.56 -4.83
CA VAL A 545 2.33 1.57 -4.06
C VAL A 545 2.37 2.76 -3.14
N TRP A 546 1.25 3.48 -3.08
CA TRP A 546 0.97 4.43 -2.00
C TRP A 546 -0.06 3.73 -1.08
N ALA A 547 -0.04 3.83 0.24
CA ALA A 547 1.13 4.00 1.07
C ALA A 547 1.25 2.84 2.07
N LEU A 548 2.43 2.73 2.69
CA LEU A 548 2.74 1.71 3.70
C LEU A 548 1.67 1.55 4.80
N PRO A 549 1.04 2.61 5.35
CA PRO A 549 0.00 2.46 6.36
C PRO A 549 -1.20 1.65 5.86
N GLN A 550 -1.66 1.88 4.63
CA GLN A 550 -2.78 1.13 4.04
C GLN A 550 -2.36 -0.30 3.67
N VAL A 551 -1.13 -0.49 3.20
CA VAL A 551 -0.55 -1.82 2.98
C VAL A 551 -0.56 -2.62 4.28
N ALA A 552 -0.09 -2.02 5.38
CA ALA A 552 -0.09 -2.63 6.70
C ALA A 552 -1.51 -2.91 7.20
N ARG A 553 -2.40 -1.92 7.17
CA ARG A 553 -3.80 -2.05 7.62
C ARG A 553 -4.56 -3.18 6.93
N ASP A 554 -4.44 -3.27 5.60
CA ASP A 554 -5.24 -4.19 4.79
C ASP A 554 -4.59 -5.55 4.57
N GLY A 555 -3.34 -5.73 5.02
CA GLY A 555 -2.59 -6.97 4.82
C GLY A 555 -2.11 -7.16 3.38
N TYR A 556 -1.92 -6.08 2.62
CA TYR A 556 -1.55 -6.18 1.21
C TYR A 556 -0.12 -6.70 1.04
N VAL A 557 0.03 -7.74 0.23
CA VAL A 557 1.34 -8.24 -0.21
C VAL A 557 1.34 -8.40 -1.72
N SER A 558 2.48 -8.10 -2.34
CA SER A 558 2.73 -8.39 -3.76
C SER A 558 3.95 -9.30 -3.86
N PHE A 559 3.96 -10.14 -4.89
CA PHE A 559 5.10 -11.02 -5.16
C PHE A 559 5.29 -11.17 -6.67
N ASP A 560 6.55 -11.07 -7.07
CA ASP A 560 6.95 -11.48 -8.41
C ASP A 560 6.80 -13.00 -8.49
N GLY A 561 5.98 -13.48 -9.43
CA GLY A 561 5.99 -14.90 -9.76
C GLY A 561 7.39 -15.26 -10.26
N GLU A 562 7.87 -16.47 -9.96
CA GLU A 562 9.04 -17.01 -10.68
C GLU A 562 8.79 -16.80 -12.18
N ASP A 563 9.81 -16.31 -12.92
CA ASP A 563 9.74 -16.07 -14.36
C ASP A 563 8.92 -17.16 -15.01
N GLU A 564 7.86 -16.79 -15.74
CA GLU A 564 6.87 -17.71 -16.31
C GLU A 564 7.57 -18.93 -16.89
N VAL A 565 7.64 -20.01 -16.11
CA VAL A 565 7.70 -21.33 -16.70
C VAL A 565 6.43 -21.35 -17.51
N GLN A 566 6.53 -21.18 -18.84
CA GLN A 566 5.38 -21.19 -19.73
C GLN A 566 4.58 -22.45 -19.38
N ALA A 567 3.53 -22.25 -18.59
CA ALA A 567 2.94 -23.30 -17.76
C ALA A 567 2.02 -24.18 -18.61
N PHE A 568 1.76 -23.74 -19.84
CA PHE A 568 0.95 -24.40 -20.83
C PHE A 568 1.58 -24.27 -22.22
N ASP A 569 1.68 -25.39 -22.91
CA ASP A 569 2.00 -25.44 -24.33
C ASP A 569 0.73 -25.79 -25.10
N ALA A 570 0.30 -24.93 -26.03
CA ALA A 570 -0.92 -25.12 -26.84
C ALA A 570 -0.75 -26.20 -27.93
N VAL A 571 -0.38 -27.40 -27.52
CA VAL A 571 -0.27 -28.60 -28.35
C VAL A 571 -1.10 -29.71 -27.76
N ASP A 572 -1.54 -30.62 -28.61
CA ASP A 572 -2.34 -31.78 -28.21
C ASP A 572 -1.46 -32.91 -27.67
N PHE A 573 -2.01 -33.70 -26.75
CA PHE A 573 -1.40 -34.97 -26.36
C PHE A 573 -1.18 -35.84 -27.62
N PRO A 574 0.02 -36.39 -27.82
CA PRO A 574 0.46 -36.80 -29.15
C PRO A 574 -0.04 -38.20 -29.57
N LEU A 575 -0.79 -38.90 -28.72
CA LEU A 575 -1.24 -40.27 -28.95
C LEU A 575 -2.77 -40.36 -28.88
N ALA A 576 -3.34 -41.23 -29.71
CA ALA A 576 -4.76 -41.58 -29.61
C ALA A 576 -5.01 -42.37 -28.31
N ILE A 577 -6.02 -41.95 -27.56
CA ILE A 577 -6.36 -42.57 -26.28
C ILE A 577 -6.83 -44.02 -26.48
N GLY A 578 -6.35 -44.92 -25.62
CA GLY A 578 -6.68 -46.35 -25.60
C GLY A 578 -8.15 -46.64 -25.29
N ARG A 579 -8.66 -47.81 -25.72
CA ARG A 579 -10.02 -48.27 -25.33
C ARG A 579 -10.17 -48.54 -23.82
N GLU A 580 -9.06 -48.61 -23.08
CA GLU A 580 -9.02 -48.86 -21.63
C GLU A 580 -8.63 -47.60 -20.84
N ALA A 581 -8.81 -46.41 -21.40
CA ALA A 581 -8.50 -45.16 -20.72
C ALA A 581 -9.29 -45.00 -19.41
N MET A 582 -8.61 -44.58 -18.36
CA MET A 582 -9.22 -44.30 -17.07
C MET A 582 -9.32 -42.79 -16.86
N ALA A 583 -10.48 -42.33 -16.39
CA ALA A 583 -10.70 -40.98 -15.88
C ALA A 583 -11.24 -41.06 -14.44
N LEU A 584 -10.69 -40.24 -13.56
CA LEU A 584 -11.07 -40.14 -12.15
C LEU A 584 -11.49 -38.70 -11.86
N THR A 585 -12.62 -38.52 -11.20
CA THR A 585 -13.16 -37.23 -10.79
C THR A 585 -13.04 -37.10 -9.27
N GLU A 586 -12.30 -36.09 -8.80
CA GLU A 586 -12.02 -35.88 -7.37
C GLU A 586 -12.53 -34.51 -6.88
N PHE A 587 -13.14 -34.49 -5.69
CA PHE A 587 -13.42 -33.28 -4.91
C PHE A 587 -12.59 -33.31 -3.62
N SER A 588 -12.25 -32.14 -3.09
CA SER A 588 -11.64 -32.01 -1.77
C SER A 588 -12.71 -31.62 -0.75
N THR A 589 -13.14 -32.58 0.09
CA THR A 589 -14.13 -32.33 1.15
C THR A 589 -13.55 -32.76 2.48
N GLN A 590 -13.42 -31.81 3.41
CA GLN A 590 -13.06 -32.13 4.79
C GLN A 590 -14.29 -32.67 5.52
N ILE A 591 -14.13 -33.81 6.19
CA ILE A 591 -15.18 -34.45 6.98
C ILE A 591 -14.70 -34.52 8.42
N ILE A 592 -15.42 -33.87 9.33
CA ILE A 592 -15.18 -33.94 10.77
C ILE A 592 -16.27 -34.81 11.38
N SER A 593 -15.87 -35.99 11.87
CA SER A 593 -16.76 -36.93 12.55
C SER A 593 -16.68 -36.74 14.07
N SER A 594 -17.83 -36.57 14.72
CA SER A 594 -17.93 -36.49 16.17
C SER A 594 -18.02 -37.88 16.80
N PRO A 595 -17.66 -38.04 18.10
CA PRO A 595 -17.83 -39.31 18.83
C PRO A 595 -19.29 -39.79 18.95
N SER A 596 -20.27 -38.91 18.69
CA SER A 596 -21.70 -39.27 18.65
C SER A 596 -22.16 -39.82 17.30
N GLY A 597 -21.24 -39.96 16.33
CA GLY A 597 -21.52 -40.47 14.99
C GLY A 597 -22.07 -39.44 14.01
N HIS A 598 -22.05 -38.15 14.34
CA HIS A 598 -22.46 -37.07 13.42
C HIS A 598 -21.27 -36.57 12.61
N GLU A 599 -21.51 -36.18 11.36
CA GLU A 599 -20.49 -35.61 10.47
C GLU A 599 -20.83 -34.16 10.11
N GLN A 600 -19.82 -33.29 10.17
CA GLN A 600 -19.83 -31.98 9.52
C GLN A 600 -18.90 -32.02 8.31
N ARG A 601 -19.37 -31.49 7.16
CA ARG A 601 -18.64 -31.53 5.89
C ARG A 601 -18.40 -30.12 5.37
N ALA A 602 -17.18 -29.82 4.94
CA ALA A 602 -16.81 -28.58 4.27
C ALA A 602 -16.15 -28.92 2.92
N SER A 603 -16.73 -28.47 1.81
CA SER A 603 -16.13 -28.64 0.47
C SER A 603 -15.09 -27.53 0.26
N GLU A 604 -13.82 -27.91 0.13
CA GLU A 604 -12.71 -26.98 -0.10
C GLU A 604 -12.62 -26.56 -1.57
N TRP A 605 -13.09 -27.40 -2.49
CA TRP A 605 -13.11 -27.10 -3.93
C TRP A 605 -14.54 -26.90 -4.44
N ALA A 606 -14.73 -25.82 -5.20
CA ALA A 606 -15.98 -25.54 -5.91
C ALA A 606 -16.15 -26.37 -7.19
N GLU A 607 -15.03 -26.74 -7.85
CA GLU A 607 -15.01 -27.57 -9.06
C GLU A 607 -14.21 -28.85 -8.82
N ALA A 608 -14.65 -29.97 -9.40
CA ALA A 608 -13.88 -31.20 -9.41
C ALA A 608 -12.52 -31.02 -10.10
N ARG A 609 -11.57 -31.90 -9.77
CA ARG A 609 -10.30 -32.06 -10.48
C ARG A 609 -10.26 -33.44 -11.13
N MET A 610 -9.90 -33.49 -12.41
CA MET A 610 -9.78 -34.76 -13.13
C MET A 610 -8.36 -35.32 -13.07
N ARG A 611 -8.25 -36.65 -13.02
CA ARG A 611 -7.01 -37.39 -13.29
C ARG A 611 -7.27 -38.39 -14.40
N TYR A 612 -6.26 -38.64 -15.23
CA TYR A 612 -6.34 -39.57 -16.35
C TYR A 612 -5.17 -40.52 -16.35
N ASP A 613 -5.36 -41.72 -16.88
CA ASP A 613 -4.26 -42.60 -17.29
C ASP A 613 -4.28 -42.80 -18.81
N ALA A 614 -3.24 -42.27 -19.46
CA ALA A 614 -3.07 -42.36 -20.91
C ALA A 614 -2.22 -43.58 -21.34
N GLY A 615 -1.73 -44.40 -20.41
CA GLY A 615 -0.90 -45.58 -20.66
C GLY A 615 -1.48 -46.54 -21.71
N PRO A 616 -2.79 -46.86 -21.69
CA PRO A 616 -3.41 -47.74 -22.68
C PRO A 616 -3.38 -47.22 -24.14
N GLY A 617 -3.00 -45.96 -24.36
CA GLY A 617 -2.81 -45.38 -25.70
C GLY A 617 -1.46 -45.73 -26.36
N VAL A 618 -0.50 -46.27 -25.60
CA VAL A 618 0.85 -46.59 -26.08
C VAL A 618 0.88 -48.01 -26.63
N ARG A 619 0.95 -48.17 -27.96
CA ARG A 619 0.75 -49.48 -28.63
C ARG A 619 1.97 -49.98 -29.39
N SER A 620 3.01 -49.16 -29.52
CA SER A 620 4.18 -49.48 -30.35
C SER A 620 5.45 -48.80 -29.83
N GLU A 621 6.61 -49.26 -30.30
CA GLU A 621 7.90 -48.60 -30.04
C GLU A 621 7.93 -47.16 -30.58
N ALA A 622 7.17 -46.87 -31.65
CA ALA A 622 7.03 -45.53 -32.19
C ALA A 622 6.27 -44.61 -31.21
N ASP A 623 5.18 -45.09 -30.62
CA ASP A 623 4.39 -44.33 -29.64
C ASP A 623 5.20 -43.99 -28.39
N VAL A 624 5.98 -44.97 -27.90
CA VAL A 624 6.92 -44.78 -26.79
C VAL A 624 7.93 -43.66 -27.09
N ARG A 625 8.49 -43.63 -28.31
CA ARG A 625 9.44 -42.60 -28.72
C ARG A 625 8.79 -41.22 -28.80
N THR A 626 7.58 -41.16 -29.36
CA THR A 626 6.78 -39.93 -29.44
C THR A 626 6.47 -39.38 -28.06
N LEU A 627 5.98 -40.23 -27.13
CA LEU A 627 5.67 -39.85 -25.76
C LEU A 627 6.92 -39.41 -24.99
N ALA A 628 8.04 -40.11 -25.11
CA ALA A 628 9.28 -39.73 -24.44
C ALA A 628 9.87 -38.42 -24.99
N GLY A 629 9.65 -38.10 -26.27
CA GLY A 629 9.97 -36.80 -26.84
C GLY A 629 9.09 -35.70 -26.28
N PHE A 630 7.77 -35.96 -26.24
CA PHE A 630 6.78 -35.02 -25.70
C PHE A 630 7.00 -34.73 -24.20
N PHE A 631 7.24 -35.75 -23.38
CA PHE A 631 7.55 -35.63 -21.96
C PHE A 631 8.78 -34.73 -21.69
N ARG A 632 9.85 -34.90 -22.48
CA ARG A 632 11.04 -34.03 -22.40
C ARG A 632 10.74 -32.60 -22.81
N ALA A 633 9.95 -32.41 -23.88
CA ALA A 633 9.54 -31.09 -24.34
C ALA A 633 8.62 -30.35 -23.34
N ARG A 634 7.95 -31.07 -22.43
CA ARG A 634 7.16 -30.51 -21.32
C ARG A 634 7.93 -30.37 -20.00
N ARG A 635 9.16 -30.88 -19.94
CA ARG A 635 9.99 -30.92 -18.72
C ARG A 635 9.27 -31.63 -17.56
N GLY A 636 8.70 -32.81 -17.84
CA GLY A 636 7.96 -33.57 -16.84
C GLY A 636 6.63 -32.91 -16.46
N ALA A 637 6.41 -32.69 -15.16
CA ALA A 637 5.20 -32.08 -14.63
C ALA A 637 5.16 -30.54 -14.81
N ALA A 638 6.22 -29.91 -15.31
CA ALA A 638 6.33 -28.45 -15.32
C ALA A 638 5.40 -27.73 -16.32
N ARG A 639 5.03 -28.36 -17.44
CA ARG A 639 4.23 -27.71 -18.51
C ARG A 639 3.01 -28.54 -18.88
N ALA A 640 1.84 -27.92 -18.79
CA ALA A 640 0.56 -28.48 -19.21
C ALA A 640 0.37 -28.41 -20.74
N PHE A 641 -0.60 -29.15 -21.25
CA PHE A 641 -0.93 -29.29 -22.67
C PHE A 641 -2.41 -29.66 -22.86
N ARG A 642 -2.91 -29.63 -24.10
CA ARG A 642 -4.29 -30.00 -24.42
C ARG A 642 -4.48 -31.51 -24.35
N PHE A 643 -5.51 -31.95 -23.65
CA PHE A 643 -5.93 -33.34 -23.62
C PHE A 643 -7.43 -33.42 -23.84
N ARG A 644 -7.84 -34.30 -24.75
CA ARG A 644 -9.25 -34.50 -25.05
C ARG A 644 -9.80 -35.59 -24.13
N ASP A 645 -10.67 -35.20 -23.21
CA ASP A 645 -11.30 -36.15 -22.29
C ASP A 645 -12.25 -37.09 -23.09
N PRO A 646 -11.98 -38.41 -23.15
CA PRO A 646 -12.79 -39.32 -23.95
C PRO A 646 -14.23 -39.49 -23.41
N PHE A 647 -14.48 -39.11 -22.15
CA PHE A 647 -15.78 -39.23 -21.49
C PHE A 647 -16.52 -37.89 -21.41
N ASP A 648 -15.80 -36.76 -21.49
CA ASP A 648 -16.34 -35.42 -21.30
C ASP A 648 -15.70 -34.35 -22.20
N GLN A 649 -15.94 -34.46 -23.52
CA GLN A 649 -15.34 -33.58 -24.54
C GLN A 649 -16.32 -32.64 -25.26
N GLY A 650 -17.61 -32.63 -24.91
CA GLY A 650 -18.62 -31.90 -25.67
C GLY A 650 -19.79 -31.37 -24.85
N SER A 651 -20.45 -30.34 -25.36
CA SER A 651 -21.62 -29.69 -24.76
C SER A 651 -22.93 -30.48 -24.90
N ALA A 652 -23.00 -31.37 -25.89
CA ALA A 652 -24.21 -32.14 -26.22
C ALA A 652 -24.55 -33.13 -25.11
N ALA A 653 -25.81 -33.15 -24.69
CA ALA A 653 -26.27 -33.98 -23.57
C ALA A 653 -26.26 -35.49 -23.88
N ASP A 654 -26.35 -35.87 -25.16
CA ASP A 654 -26.32 -37.25 -25.65
C ASP A 654 -24.92 -37.70 -26.11
N GLY A 655 -23.90 -36.86 -25.93
CA GLY A 655 -22.56 -37.10 -26.45
C GLY A 655 -22.44 -37.00 -27.98
N GLY A 656 -23.45 -36.45 -28.65
CA GLY A 656 -23.48 -36.21 -30.09
C GLY A 656 -22.69 -34.97 -30.53
N LEU A 657 -22.97 -34.51 -31.76
CA LEU A 657 -22.38 -33.28 -32.30
C LEU A 657 -22.96 -32.04 -31.60
N PRO A 658 -22.16 -30.99 -31.36
CA PRO A 658 -22.65 -29.79 -30.70
C PRO A 658 -23.78 -29.08 -31.46
N GLY A 659 -24.83 -28.72 -30.73
CA GLY A 659 -25.94 -27.90 -31.22
C GLY A 659 -25.89 -26.48 -30.64
N ALA A 660 -26.37 -25.48 -31.40
CA ALA A 660 -26.39 -24.09 -30.94
C ALA A 660 -27.30 -23.84 -29.70
N ALA A 661 -28.09 -24.85 -29.29
CA ALA A 661 -29.02 -24.79 -28.17
C ALA A 661 -28.51 -25.48 -26.88
N ASP A 662 -27.33 -26.12 -26.92
CA ASP A 662 -26.87 -27.06 -25.90
C ASP A 662 -26.79 -26.45 -24.49
N GLN A 663 -25.88 -25.50 -24.26
CA GLN A 663 -25.61 -24.92 -22.95
C GLN A 663 -26.10 -23.48 -22.89
N LEU A 664 -26.80 -23.12 -21.82
CA LEU A 664 -27.15 -21.72 -21.53
C LEU A 664 -25.91 -21.00 -21.00
N LEU A 665 -25.47 -19.94 -21.66
CA LEU A 665 -24.31 -19.15 -21.23
C LEU A 665 -24.71 -17.92 -20.39
N GLY A 666 -25.93 -17.43 -20.59
CA GLY A 666 -26.45 -16.28 -19.85
C GLY A 666 -27.68 -15.65 -20.51
N VAL A 667 -28.09 -14.52 -19.96
CA VAL A 667 -29.22 -13.72 -20.43
C VAL A 667 -28.73 -12.30 -20.71
N GLY A 668 -29.19 -11.71 -21.81
CA GLY A 668 -28.90 -10.34 -22.18
C GLY A 668 -29.46 -9.34 -21.16
N ASP A 669 -28.73 -8.25 -20.97
CA ASP A 669 -29.15 -7.09 -20.17
C ASP A 669 -29.31 -5.82 -21.03
N GLY A 670 -29.03 -5.88 -22.33
CA GLY A 670 -29.03 -4.76 -23.27
C GLY A 670 -27.65 -4.10 -23.47
N SER A 671 -26.62 -4.52 -22.74
CA SER A 671 -25.27 -3.94 -22.79
C SER A 671 -24.14 -4.99 -22.85
N ARG A 672 -24.29 -6.14 -22.17
CA ARG A 672 -23.31 -7.21 -22.11
C ARG A 672 -23.16 -7.91 -23.46
N ARG A 673 -21.91 -8.10 -23.90
CA ARG A 673 -21.56 -8.76 -25.18
C ARG A 673 -20.73 -10.03 -25.04
N GLN A 674 -20.19 -10.30 -23.85
CA GLN A 674 -19.29 -11.43 -23.59
C GLN A 674 -19.96 -12.46 -22.68
N PHE A 675 -19.93 -13.72 -23.12
CA PHE A 675 -20.54 -14.85 -22.40
C PHE A 675 -19.54 -16.02 -22.35
N ALA A 676 -19.16 -16.46 -21.15
CA ALA A 676 -18.22 -17.56 -20.98
C ALA A 676 -18.82 -18.87 -21.51
N LEU A 677 -18.01 -19.69 -22.17
CA LEU A 677 -18.40 -21.06 -22.47
C LEU A 677 -18.43 -21.84 -21.16
N VAL A 678 -19.59 -22.44 -20.87
CA VAL A 678 -19.82 -23.19 -19.64
C VAL A 678 -20.53 -24.49 -19.95
N LYS A 679 -20.20 -25.54 -19.21
CA LYS A 679 -20.94 -26.80 -19.20
C LYS A 679 -21.51 -27.03 -17.81
N HIS A 680 -22.81 -27.30 -17.75
CA HIS A 680 -23.51 -27.56 -16.50
C HIS A 680 -23.64 -29.06 -16.25
N TYR A 681 -23.40 -29.49 -15.01
CA TYR A 681 -23.65 -30.85 -14.52
C TYR A 681 -24.74 -30.82 -13.46
N GLY A 682 -25.65 -31.79 -13.50
CA GLY A 682 -26.79 -31.85 -12.59
C GLY A 682 -27.93 -30.91 -12.98
N ALA A 683 -28.88 -30.72 -12.05
CA ALA A 683 -30.07 -29.90 -12.24
C ALA A 683 -30.51 -29.29 -10.90
N GLY A 684 -31.28 -28.19 -10.96
CA GLY A 684 -31.82 -27.54 -9.75
C GLY A 684 -30.75 -26.86 -8.89
N ASP A 685 -30.84 -27.06 -7.59
CA ASP A 685 -29.91 -26.54 -6.57
C ASP A 685 -28.55 -27.27 -6.55
N ALA A 686 -28.46 -28.43 -7.20
CA ALA A 686 -27.25 -29.24 -7.32
C ALA A 686 -26.46 -28.99 -8.61
N VAL A 687 -26.76 -27.92 -9.36
CA VAL A 687 -26.04 -27.59 -10.59
C VAL A 687 -24.60 -27.22 -10.28
N GLN A 688 -23.66 -27.94 -10.88
CA GLN A 688 -22.25 -27.57 -10.93
C GLN A 688 -21.95 -26.97 -12.30
N GLU A 689 -21.45 -25.74 -12.33
CA GLU A 689 -20.94 -25.09 -13.53
C GLU A 689 -19.45 -25.41 -13.70
N ARG A 690 -19.03 -25.78 -14.92
CA ARG A 690 -17.63 -25.87 -15.33
C ARG A 690 -17.36 -24.87 -16.43
N ARG A 691 -16.41 -23.98 -16.20
CA ARG A 691 -15.94 -23.05 -17.23
C ARG A 691 -15.05 -23.76 -18.25
N VAL A 692 -15.30 -23.50 -19.53
CA VAL A 692 -14.61 -24.15 -20.66
C VAL A 692 -13.71 -23.13 -21.34
N ARG A 693 -12.39 -23.32 -21.20
CA ARG A 693 -11.38 -22.37 -21.70
C ARG A 693 -10.65 -22.79 -22.97
N LEU A 694 -10.70 -24.07 -23.32
CA LEU A 694 -10.02 -24.61 -24.50
C LEU A 694 -11.04 -25.22 -25.48
N PRO A 695 -11.95 -24.43 -26.07
CA PRO A 695 -12.84 -24.93 -27.10
C PRO A 695 -12.03 -25.35 -28.33
N VAL A 696 -12.45 -26.43 -28.98
CA VAL A 696 -11.87 -26.87 -30.24
C VAL A 696 -12.27 -25.88 -31.32
N GLU A 697 -11.28 -25.37 -32.05
CA GLU A 697 -11.48 -24.40 -33.11
C GLU A 697 -12.50 -24.91 -34.14
N GLY A 698 -13.44 -24.04 -34.51
CA GLY A 698 -14.51 -24.37 -35.46
C GLY A 698 -15.65 -25.23 -34.91
N SER A 699 -15.61 -25.65 -33.64
CA SER A 699 -16.71 -26.45 -33.04
C SER A 699 -17.83 -25.63 -32.40
N VAL A 700 -17.57 -24.34 -32.10
CA VAL A 700 -18.50 -23.49 -31.36
C VAL A 700 -19.67 -23.05 -32.24
N ARG A 701 -20.90 -23.27 -31.78
CA ARG A 701 -22.14 -22.85 -32.43
C ARG A 701 -22.96 -22.08 -31.41
N VAL A 702 -23.40 -20.86 -31.76
CA VAL A 702 -24.07 -19.94 -30.82
C VAL A 702 -25.48 -19.65 -31.29
N SER A 703 -26.45 -19.63 -30.37
CA SER A 703 -27.78 -19.08 -30.62
C SER A 703 -28.12 -17.94 -29.67
N VAL A 704 -28.82 -16.94 -30.21
CA VAL A 704 -29.38 -15.80 -29.48
C VAL A 704 -30.89 -15.85 -29.72
N ASP A 705 -31.67 -15.91 -28.64
CA ASP A 705 -33.13 -16.11 -28.70
C ASP A 705 -33.55 -17.40 -29.46
N GLY A 706 -32.72 -18.45 -29.39
CA GLY A 706 -32.95 -19.71 -30.08
C GLY A 706 -32.63 -19.69 -31.59
N VAL A 707 -32.16 -18.57 -32.14
CA VAL A 707 -31.72 -18.46 -33.54
C VAL A 707 -30.20 -18.56 -33.61
N GLU A 708 -29.69 -19.53 -34.38
CA GLU A 708 -28.24 -19.69 -34.59
C GLU A 708 -27.65 -18.48 -35.33
N THR A 709 -26.48 -18.00 -34.89
CA THR A 709 -25.80 -16.84 -35.46
C THR A 709 -24.31 -17.09 -35.66
N ALA A 710 -23.73 -16.45 -36.67
CA ALA A 710 -22.29 -16.40 -36.92
C ALA A 710 -21.66 -15.04 -36.52
N ALA A 711 -22.46 -14.11 -36.00
CA ALA A 711 -22.04 -12.76 -35.62
C ALA A 711 -21.36 -12.74 -34.23
N PHE A 712 -20.29 -13.53 -34.10
CA PHE A 712 -19.52 -13.66 -32.88
C PHE A 712 -18.08 -14.07 -33.17
N VAL A 713 -17.19 -13.83 -32.19
CA VAL A 713 -15.85 -14.41 -32.14
C VAL A 713 -15.64 -15.13 -30.81
N VAL A 714 -14.77 -16.14 -30.79
CA VAL A 714 -14.35 -16.82 -29.56
C VAL A 714 -13.06 -16.17 -29.07
N THR A 715 -13.05 -15.70 -27.83
CA THR A 715 -11.86 -15.08 -27.22
C THR A 715 -10.84 -16.15 -26.79
N SER A 716 -9.60 -15.75 -26.56
CA SER A 716 -8.56 -16.62 -25.99
C SER A 716 -8.92 -17.14 -24.59
N ASP A 717 -9.87 -16.51 -23.90
CA ASP A 717 -10.33 -16.87 -22.55
C ASP A 717 -11.50 -17.87 -22.54
N GLY A 718 -11.89 -18.39 -23.71
CA GLY A 718 -13.02 -19.30 -23.87
C GLY A 718 -14.37 -18.62 -23.71
N GLU A 719 -14.53 -17.41 -24.24
CA GLU A 719 -15.78 -16.67 -24.21
C GLU A 719 -16.30 -16.38 -25.62
N VAL A 720 -17.62 -16.32 -25.77
CA VAL A 720 -18.29 -15.83 -26.97
C VAL A 720 -18.45 -14.33 -26.84
N LEU A 721 -17.82 -13.57 -27.74
CA LEU A 721 -18.03 -12.13 -27.92
C LEU A 721 -18.97 -11.91 -29.12
N LEU A 722 -20.18 -11.46 -28.84
CA LEU A 722 -21.18 -11.13 -29.87
C LEU A 722 -20.91 -9.75 -30.49
N ASP A 723 -21.23 -9.58 -31.77
CA ASP A 723 -21.11 -8.30 -32.48
C ASP A 723 -22.07 -7.22 -31.94
N ALA A 724 -23.21 -7.62 -31.38
CA ALA A 724 -24.19 -6.76 -30.73
C ALA A 724 -24.63 -7.34 -29.38
N ALA A 725 -24.98 -6.47 -28.44
CA ALA A 725 -25.51 -6.89 -27.14
C ALA A 725 -26.92 -7.48 -27.30
N PRO A 726 -27.21 -8.67 -26.75
CA PRO A 726 -28.57 -9.19 -26.71
C PRO A 726 -29.48 -8.29 -25.86
N ALA A 727 -30.73 -8.14 -26.28
CA ALA A 727 -31.73 -7.38 -25.53
C ALA A 727 -31.99 -7.98 -24.14
N THR A 728 -32.50 -7.16 -23.22
CA THR A 728 -32.82 -7.58 -21.86
C THR A 728 -33.76 -8.78 -21.86
N GLY A 729 -33.38 -9.87 -21.19
CA GLY A 729 -34.18 -11.10 -21.08
C GLY A 729 -33.94 -12.13 -22.18
N VAL A 730 -33.12 -11.83 -23.20
CA VAL A 730 -32.83 -12.75 -24.31
C VAL A 730 -31.77 -13.78 -23.90
N ALA A 731 -32.05 -15.06 -24.09
CA ALA A 731 -31.11 -16.14 -23.77
C ALA A 731 -30.00 -16.27 -24.82
N VAL A 732 -28.76 -16.46 -24.35
CA VAL A 732 -27.60 -16.80 -25.16
C VAL A 732 -27.18 -18.23 -24.85
N ARG A 733 -27.11 -19.08 -25.88
CA ARG A 733 -26.74 -20.50 -25.77
C ARG A 733 -25.60 -20.84 -26.72
N ALA A 734 -24.83 -21.87 -26.38
CA ALA A 734 -23.83 -22.41 -27.29
C ALA A 734 -23.63 -23.92 -27.13
N GLY A 735 -23.22 -24.55 -28.23
CA GLY A 735 -22.62 -25.87 -28.25
C GLY A 735 -21.17 -25.82 -28.73
N PHE A 736 -20.32 -26.69 -28.20
CA PHE A 736 -18.89 -26.74 -28.49
C PHE A 736 -18.29 -28.10 -28.13
N VAL A 737 -17.16 -28.43 -28.76
CA VAL A 737 -16.22 -29.47 -28.32
C VAL A 737 -15.10 -28.78 -27.55
N PHE A 738 -14.54 -29.40 -26.53
CA PHE A 738 -13.46 -28.80 -25.75
C PHE A 738 -12.39 -29.80 -25.34
N ASP A 739 -11.19 -29.28 -25.11
CA ASP A 739 -10.08 -29.98 -24.50
C ASP A 739 -9.90 -29.51 -23.04
N VAL A 740 -9.19 -30.29 -22.24
CA VAL A 740 -8.85 -29.96 -20.85
C VAL A 740 -7.34 -29.76 -20.72
N PRO A 741 -6.88 -28.77 -19.93
CA PRO A 741 -5.47 -28.56 -19.67
C PRO A 741 -4.97 -29.58 -18.65
N VAL A 742 -4.07 -30.46 -19.08
CA VAL A 742 -3.46 -31.46 -18.19
C VAL A 742 -1.95 -31.35 -18.24
N ARG A 743 -1.29 -31.80 -17.17
CA ARG A 743 0.16 -32.05 -17.16
C ARG A 743 0.42 -33.50 -16.78
N PHE A 744 1.64 -33.98 -17.00
CA PHE A 744 2.10 -35.21 -16.36
C PHE A 744 1.99 -35.07 -14.83
N ALA A 745 1.50 -36.11 -14.16
CA ALA A 745 1.36 -36.11 -12.72
C ALA A 745 2.72 -36.18 -12.01
N GLU A 746 3.72 -36.75 -12.67
CA GLU A 746 5.05 -37.07 -12.14
C GLU A 746 6.18 -36.51 -13.03
N ASP A 747 7.34 -36.24 -12.43
CA ASP A 747 8.58 -35.83 -13.13
C ASP A 747 9.41 -37.01 -13.64
N ARG A 748 8.82 -38.20 -13.71
CA ARG A 748 9.45 -39.44 -14.19
C ARG A 748 8.57 -40.13 -15.22
N LEU A 749 9.18 -40.64 -16.29
CA LEU A 749 8.55 -41.52 -17.27
C LEU A 749 9.31 -42.84 -17.33
N GLU A 750 8.67 -43.93 -16.92
CA GLU A 750 9.24 -45.28 -16.99
C GLU A 750 8.79 -46.01 -18.25
N VAL A 751 9.75 -46.65 -18.94
CA VAL A 751 9.51 -47.38 -20.18
C VAL A 751 10.26 -48.70 -20.15
N SER A 752 9.57 -49.81 -20.44
CA SER A 752 10.16 -51.14 -20.54
C SER A 752 9.96 -51.75 -21.93
N ARG A 753 10.89 -52.60 -22.38
CA ARG A 753 10.76 -53.41 -23.61
C ARG A 753 10.45 -54.84 -23.21
N ALA A 754 9.18 -55.26 -23.25
CA ALA A 754 8.76 -56.63 -23.00
C ALA A 754 8.32 -57.30 -24.32
N THR A 755 9.23 -58.10 -24.91
CA THR A 755 9.07 -58.95 -26.10
C THR A 755 8.75 -58.28 -27.46
N PHE A 756 9.20 -58.97 -28.52
CA PHE A 756 9.30 -58.51 -29.91
C PHE A 756 7.97 -57.92 -30.41
N LEU A 757 7.95 -56.59 -30.61
CA LEU A 757 6.91 -55.74 -31.24
C LEU A 757 5.90 -55.01 -30.33
N ALA A 758 5.93 -55.14 -29.00
CA ALA A 758 5.12 -54.29 -28.10
C ALA A 758 6.00 -53.70 -26.98
N GLY A 759 6.06 -52.37 -26.87
CA GLY A 759 6.55 -51.72 -25.66
C GLY A 759 5.44 -51.76 -24.63
N GLU A 760 5.69 -52.34 -23.46
CA GLU A 760 4.70 -52.37 -22.39
C GLU A 760 4.93 -51.14 -21.49
N MET A 761 3.99 -50.19 -21.58
CA MET A 761 3.91 -49.02 -20.70
C MET A 761 2.61 -49.14 -19.91
N ALA A 762 2.71 -49.38 -18.60
CA ALA A 762 1.54 -49.71 -17.79
C ALA A 762 0.78 -48.48 -17.27
N HIS A 763 1.38 -47.29 -17.23
CA HIS A 763 0.78 -46.11 -16.60
C HIS A 763 1.40 -44.80 -17.11
N VAL A 764 0.56 -43.85 -17.55
CA VAL A 764 0.94 -42.47 -17.90
C VAL A 764 -0.05 -41.54 -17.20
N PRO A 765 0.19 -41.20 -15.93
CA PRO A 765 -0.75 -40.42 -15.16
C PRO A 765 -0.71 -38.96 -15.58
N LEU A 766 -1.88 -38.44 -15.93
CA LEU A 766 -2.11 -37.04 -16.21
C LEU A 766 -3.01 -36.46 -15.13
N VAL A 767 -2.80 -35.20 -14.80
CA VAL A 767 -3.65 -34.49 -13.86
C VAL A 767 -4.10 -33.17 -14.48
N GLU A 768 -5.39 -32.91 -14.41
CA GLU A 768 -5.95 -31.63 -14.80
C GLU A 768 -5.41 -30.54 -13.88
N VAL A 769 -5.03 -29.43 -14.50
CA VAL A 769 -4.64 -28.19 -13.82
C VAL A 769 -5.67 -27.14 -14.19
N ARG A 770 -5.88 -26.14 -13.33
CA ARG A 770 -6.66 -24.98 -13.76
C ARG A 770 -5.83 -24.27 -14.81
N ALA A 771 -6.40 -24.01 -16.00
CA ALA A 771 -5.70 -23.37 -17.11
C ALA A 771 -4.95 -22.13 -16.60
N PRO A 772 -3.61 -22.17 -16.54
CA PRO A 772 -2.82 -20.98 -16.28
C PRO A 772 -2.76 -20.20 -17.61
N TRP A 773 -3.07 -18.92 -17.53
CA TRP A 773 -2.80 -17.95 -18.59
C TRP A 773 -1.30 -17.91 -18.89
#